data_AF-A0A317ZDV9-F1
#
_entry.id   AF-A0A317ZDV9-F1
#
_cell.length_a   1.000
_cell.length_b   1.000
_cell.length_c   1.000
_cell.angle_alpha   90.00
_cell.angle_beta   90.00
_cell.angle_gamma   90.00
#
_symmetry.space_group_name_H-M   'P 1'
#
loop_
_entity.id
_entity.type
_entity.pdbx_description
1 polymer ?
#
loop_
_entity_poly.entity_id
_entity_poly.type
_entity_poly.pdbx_seq_one_letter_code
_entity_poly.pdbx_strand_id
1 'polypeptide(L)'
;MRLNDLILLVGLICSCCSFGAQQYSELWGKAGENWDTKNSRLSDFTNVGYMKGEEPIPDWPVGVNVQDFGAIPGDDKDDSQAFIDAIAACPEKHAVLVPKGRYIILQRIQPDRDYFVLRGENMYESVLFFPRYLNEVEIQEIGYDANNKNKRHTGAPKGFFRVEEGTHRSVENLTFEFREQIKRGHWEHKGASAVFYGRNAKDSWVRNVIFRNTDNTTNISGSYISFINIIFDHFIGRPDIVGSGGRNGWVGHIGIGMNGASHCLFHHLFFKGKFFHDVDIINVPSHNVVSNVYGHDIFLHHHGQGARNNLYTNIHVGKGGGIGALKTGGRQRSESHWRFVGDGPLDEEKIEWGSEMGHLFVGYDVPVDSIDTPGFYHERIDPAQLEPKNIYLAQLEKLGKPLPEGLPPPPPVKALEKVVRINPVDDNQTDGRNPDTVVESGEKNSLSLFGSYLKFDLSGLDLRSVQRARLRITVARLNRPPVEIGVHSVADDSWSESSLTEINKPETGEVLDSVSFDYDARNLTFEFDVSDFVKAQWSGDKLVSLYINRVSGNGFPSWYYSSESGSAPQLIIEQVKDPVPGPPSAPKHLRTESLVGNVRLDWDDNPEVDVATYKVYRTTKPEEPGSFGIPVGEGLIDSEFVDIQDSHDGGWDVGMLRNDTEYYYQVTAVDKNGNESKPSRLIPATPH
;
A
#
# COMPACT_ATOMS: atom_id res chain seq x y z
N MET A 1 29.27 -40.88 5.75
CA MET A 1 30.72 -40.58 5.58
C MET A 1 30.83 -39.76 4.29
N ARG A 2 31.60 -38.67 4.31
CA ARG A 2 31.53 -37.47 3.43
C ARG A 2 31.86 -37.68 1.93
N LEU A 3 31.34 -36.81 1.05
CA LEU A 3 32.02 -36.07 -0.05
C LEU A 3 30.97 -35.17 -0.78
N ASN A 4 31.01 -33.85 -0.65
CA ASN A 4 31.60 -32.80 -1.51
C ASN A 4 30.97 -32.60 -2.91
N ASP A 5 30.45 -31.38 -3.10
CA ASP A 5 30.38 -30.50 -4.29
C ASP A 5 29.98 -31.06 -5.66
N LEU A 6 28.79 -30.65 -6.14
CA LEU A 6 28.49 -30.57 -7.57
C LEU A 6 27.71 -29.29 -7.89
N ILE A 7 28.45 -28.31 -8.39
CA ILE A 7 27.98 -27.12 -9.10
C ILE A 7 27.35 -27.58 -10.42
N LEU A 8 26.09 -27.18 -10.71
CA LEU A 8 25.51 -27.33 -12.05
C LEU A 8 25.30 -25.96 -12.70
N LEU A 9 25.97 -25.84 -13.83
CA LEU A 9 26.14 -24.71 -14.72
C LEU A 9 24.85 -24.47 -15.52
N VAL A 10 24.22 -23.29 -15.39
CA VAL A 10 23.24 -22.81 -16.38
C VAL A 10 23.99 -21.94 -17.38
N GLY A 11 24.01 -22.37 -18.64
CA GLY A 11 24.71 -21.71 -19.74
C GLY A 11 24.07 -20.36 -20.06
N LEU A 12 24.78 -19.28 -19.72
CA LEU A 12 24.59 -17.95 -20.29
C LEU A 12 24.87 -18.00 -21.79
N ILE A 13 23.88 -17.65 -22.60
CA ILE A 13 24.18 -16.94 -23.86
C ILE A 13 24.72 -15.58 -23.43
N CYS A 14 26.05 -15.48 -23.39
CA CYS A 14 26.78 -14.26 -23.13
C CYS A 14 26.59 -13.33 -24.32
N SER A 15 25.52 -12.52 -24.29
CA SER A 15 25.62 -11.20 -24.89
C SER A 15 26.67 -10.47 -24.07
N CYS A 16 27.80 -10.13 -24.69
CA CYS A 16 28.88 -9.43 -24.03
C CYS A 16 28.42 -8.02 -23.64
N CYS A 17 27.70 -7.89 -22.52
CA CYS A 17 27.57 -6.64 -21.82
C CYS A 17 28.96 -6.28 -21.33
N SER A 18 29.60 -5.32 -21.99
CA SER A 18 30.77 -4.66 -21.46
C SER A 18 30.39 -4.01 -20.13
N PHE A 19 30.72 -4.65 -19.01
CA PHE A 19 30.71 -3.95 -17.72
C PHE A 19 31.74 -2.83 -17.84
N GLY A 20 31.28 -1.58 -17.88
CA GLY A 20 32.18 -0.43 -17.86
C GLY A 20 33.04 -0.44 -16.59
N ALA A 21 34.21 0.20 -16.67
CA ALA A 21 35.10 0.29 -15.51
C ALA A 21 34.41 1.03 -14.35
N GLN A 22 34.70 0.66 -13.11
CA GLN A 22 34.26 1.41 -11.93
C GLN A 22 34.69 2.87 -12.05
N GLN A 23 33.79 3.78 -11.69
CA GLN A 23 34.01 5.21 -11.69
C GLN A 23 33.82 5.75 -10.27
N TYR A 24 34.62 6.75 -9.92
CA TYR A 24 34.62 7.36 -8.61
C TYR A 24 34.27 8.83 -8.72
N SER A 25 33.51 9.32 -7.75
CA SER A 25 33.15 10.72 -7.66
C SER A 25 34.36 11.61 -7.39
N GLU A 26 34.39 12.83 -7.92
CA GLU A 26 35.41 13.81 -7.57
C GLU A 26 35.25 14.29 -6.12
N LEU A 27 34.00 14.36 -5.63
CA LEU A 27 33.68 14.74 -4.25
C LEU A 27 34.16 13.73 -3.21
N TRP A 28 34.25 12.45 -3.57
CA TRP A 28 34.64 11.39 -2.64
C TRP A 28 36.04 10.83 -2.93
N GLY A 29 36.36 10.57 -4.19
CA GLY A 29 37.53 9.79 -4.58
C GLY A 29 37.28 8.28 -4.41
N LYS A 30 38.36 7.49 -4.37
CA LYS A 30 38.27 6.03 -4.27
C LYS A 30 37.91 5.55 -2.85
N ALA A 31 38.39 6.25 -1.83
CA ALA A 31 38.29 5.88 -0.42
C ALA A 31 37.95 7.10 0.47
N GLY A 32 37.34 8.13 -0.11
CA GLY A 32 37.00 9.36 0.60
C GLY A 32 38.18 10.33 0.75
N GLU A 33 39.27 10.15 0.01
CA GLU A 33 40.46 11.02 0.10
C GLU A 33 40.18 12.49 -0.27
N ASN A 34 39.11 12.75 -1.01
CA ASN A 34 38.69 14.09 -1.41
C ASN A 34 37.63 14.70 -0.47
N TRP A 35 37.24 13.98 0.59
CA TRP A 35 36.18 14.38 1.49
C TRP A 35 36.65 14.58 2.94
N ASP A 36 36.15 15.65 3.56
CA ASP A 36 36.30 16.00 4.97
C ASP A 36 35.00 16.60 5.53
N THR A 37 34.81 16.52 6.84
CA THR A 37 33.54 16.90 7.49
C THR A 37 33.26 18.41 7.55
N LYS A 38 34.21 19.28 7.16
CA LYS A 38 34.10 20.73 7.39
C LYS A 38 34.14 21.58 6.13
N ASN A 39 34.98 21.23 5.17
CA ASN A 39 35.29 22.09 4.02
C ASN A 39 34.79 21.52 2.70
N SER A 40 34.36 20.26 2.69
CA SER A 40 33.89 19.59 1.49
C SER A 40 32.54 20.10 1.03
N ARG A 41 32.35 20.10 -0.30
CA ARG A 41 31.04 20.39 -0.91
C ARG A 41 30.02 19.32 -0.53
N LEU A 42 30.44 18.06 -0.50
CA LEU A 42 29.64 16.95 0.01
C LEU A 42 29.58 17.05 1.55
N SER A 43 28.39 17.28 2.09
CA SER A 43 28.16 17.41 3.54
C SER A 43 28.48 16.12 4.31
N ASP A 44 28.67 16.24 5.62
CA ASP A 44 28.68 15.10 6.55
C ASP A 44 27.25 14.68 6.90
N PHE A 45 26.88 13.47 6.46
CA PHE A 45 25.56 12.88 6.71
C PHE A 45 25.57 11.84 7.82
N THR A 46 26.65 11.73 8.59
CA THR A 46 26.81 10.67 9.61
C THR A 46 26.19 11.02 10.96
N ASN A 47 25.74 12.25 11.17
CA ASN A 47 25.09 12.72 12.39
C ASN A 47 23.56 12.54 12.29
N VAL A 48 23.09 11.31 12.07
CA VAL A 48 21.66 11.01 11.81
C VAL A 48 21.23 9.70 12.45
N GLY A 49 19.92 9.54 12.63
CA GLY A 49 19.32 8.35 13.23
C GLY A 49 19.50 8.31 14.74
N TYR A 50 19.09 7.17 15.31
CA TYR A 50 19.17 6.87 16.74
C TYR A 50 20.51 7.32 17.33
N MET A 51 20.45 8.12 18.40
CA MET A 51 21.63 8.60 19.12
C MET A 51 22.70 9.19 18.19
N LYS A 52 22.28 9.98 17.19
CA LYS A 52 23.17 10.66 16.22
C LYS A 52 23.99 9.72 15.32
N GLY A 53 23.63 8.44 15.29
CA GLY A 53 24.44 7.42 14.62
C GLY A 53 25.77 7.15 15.34
N GLU A 54 25.89 7.50 16.62
CA GLU A 54 27.06 7.22 17.46
C GLU A 54 26.96 5.84 18.13
N GLU A 55 25.75 5.31 18.28
CA GLU A 55 25.47 4.04 18.93
C GLU A 55 24.60 3.15 18.02
N PRO A 56 24.81 1.81 18.03
CA PRO A 56 23.86 0.89 17.42
C PRO A 56 22.52 0.93 18.16
N ILE A 57 21.43 0.59 17.46
CA ILE A 57 20.12 0.40 18.09
C ILE A 57 20.23 -0.75 19.11
N PRO A 58 19.75 -0.58 20.35
CA PRO A 58 19.98 -1.57 21.39
C PRO A 58 18.98 -2.73 21.35
N ASP A 59 19.48 -3.95 21.61
CA ASP A 59 18.63 -5.13 21.83
C ASP A 59 18.25 -5.25 23.31
N TRP A 60 17.28 -4.43 23.73
CA TRP A 60 16.80 -4.46 25.12
C TRP A 60 16.18 -5.81 25.51
N PRO A 61 16.44 -6.34 26.72
CA PRO A 61 15.85 -7.60 27.16
C PRO A 61 14.31 -7.50 27.27
N VAL A 62 13.61 -8.63 27.13
CA VAL A 62 12.16 -8.68 27.37
C VAL A 62 11.87 -8.38 28.83
N GLY A 63 10.98 -7.43 29.10
CA GLY A 63 10.55 -7.06 30.44
C GLY A 63 9.17 -7.59 30.79
N VAL A 64 8.21 -7.45 29.86
CA VAL A 64 6.82 -7.86 30.03
C VAL A 64 6.27 -8.46 28.73
N ASN A 65 5.21 -9.26 28.83
CA ASN A 65 4.51 -9.83 27.68
C ASN A 65 3.07 -9.31 27.66
N VAL A 66 2.57 -8.84 26.51
CA VAL A 66 1.18 -8.35 26.37
C VAL A 66 0.12 -9.37 26.79
N GLN A 67 0.42 -10.67 26.68
CA GLN A 67 -0.49 -11.74 27.13
C GLN A 67 -0.66 -11.77 28.65
N ASP A 68 0.32 -11.31 29.42
CA ASP A 68 0.20 -11.19 30.89
C ASP A 68 -0.81 -10.09 31.29
N PHE A 69 -1.14 -9.19 30.35
CA PHE A 69 -2.10 -8.10 30.52
C PHE A 69 -3.44 -8.39 29.84
N GLY A 70 -3.64 -9.61 29.33
CA GLY A 70 -4.91 -10.08 28.80
C GLY A 70 -5.06 -10.03 27.28
N ALA A 71 -4.01 -9.70 26.52
CA ALA A 71 -4.06 -9.79 25.06
C ALA A 71 -4.13 -11.26 24.61
N ILE A 72 -5.08 -11.61 23.73
CA ILE A 72 -5.26 -12.98 23.23
C ILE A 72 -5.37 -12.94 21.70
N PRO A 73 -4.36 -13.44 20.97
CA PRO A 73 -4.40 -13.35 19.52
C PRO A 73 -5.51 -14.23 18.92
N GLY A 74 -6.28 -13.67 17.99
CA GLY A 74 -7.29 -14.39 17.22
C GLY A 74 -8.54 -14.81 17.99
N ASP A 75 -8.86 -14.14 19.12
CA ASP A 75 -10.12 -14.37 19.85
C ASP A 75 -11.25 -13.40 19.44
N ASP A 76 -11.01 -12.59 18.40
CA ASP A 76 -11.90 -11.59 17.82
C ASP A 76 -12.34 -10.49 18.80
N LYS A 77 -11.51 -10.17 19.82
CA LYS A 77 -11.76 -9.07 20.77
C LYS A 77 -10.66 -8.02 20.77
N ASP A 78 -11.01 -6.81 21.22
CA ASP A 78 -10.07 -5.70 21.38
C ASP A 78 -8.98 -6.02 22.41
N ASP A 79 -7.73 -6.00 21.97
CA ASP A 79 -6.52 -6.19 22.78
C ASP A 79 -5.91 -4.84 23.22
N SER A 80 -6.43 -3.69 22.77
CA SER A 80 -5.75 -2.39 22.91
C SER A 80 -5.34 -2.07 24.35
N GLN A 81 -6.23 -2.31 25.33
CA GLN A 81 -5.95 -1.99 26.72
C GLN A 81 -4.78 -2.81 27.27
N ALA A 82 -4.67 -4.08 26.89
CA ALA A 82 -3.56 -4.94 27.31
C ALA A 82 -2.21 -4.41 26.79
N PHE A 83 -2.18 -3.86 25.56
CA PHE A 83 -0.99 -3.21 25.01
C PHE A 83 -0.64 -1.92 25.77
N ILE A 84 -1.62 -1.08 26.07
CA ILE A 84 -1.44 0.16 26.83
C ILE A 84 -0.89 -0.15 28.23
N ASP A 85 -1.49 -1.11 28.93
CA ASP A 85 -1.10 -1.51 30.28
C ASP A 85 0.30 -2.17 30.30
N ALA A 86 0.60 -3.02 29.32
CA ALA A 86 1.92 -3.63 29.20
C ALA A 86 3.02 -2.59 28.94
N ILE A 87 2.76 -1.61 28.07
CA ILE A 87 3.69 -0.49 27.85
C ILE A 87 3.90 0.27 29.15
N ALA A 88 2.84 0.65 29.85
CA ALA A 88 2.92 1.36 31.12
C ALA A 88 3.75 0.59 32.17
N ALA A 89 3.59 -0.74 32.23
CA ALA A 89 4.27 -1.61 33.20
C ALA A 89 5.70 -2.03 32.82
N CYS A 90 6.14 -1.79 31.58
CA CYS A 90 7.46 -2.24 31.10
C CYS A 90 8.61 -1.64 31.94
N PRO A 91 9.60 -2.39 32.41
CA PRO A 91 10.79 -1.80 33.02
C PRO A 91 11.55 -0.90 32.03
N GLU A 92 12.28 0.11 32.51
CA GLU A 92 13.12 0.94 31.64
C GLU A 92 14.15 0.08 30.88
N LYS A 93 14.39 0.44 29.62
CA LYS A 93 15.32 -0.26 28.71
C LYS A 93 14.98 -1.74 28.55
N HIS A 94 13.69 -2.06 28.51
CA HIS A 94 13.17 -3.39 28.22
C HIS A 94 12.19 -3.35 27.05
N ALA A 95 11.95 -4.53 26.48
CA ALA A 95 10.95 -4.75 25.46
C ALA A 95 9.61 -5.20 26.08
N VAL A 96 8.52 -4.67 25.54
CA VAL A 96 7.17 -5.24 25.65
C VAL A 96 7.07 -6.29 24.55
N LEU A 97 7.05 -7.56 24.92
CA LEU A 97 6.97 -8.67 23.98
C LEU A 97 5.53 -8.81 23.46
N VAL A 98 5.41 -8.90 22.14
CA VAL A 98 4.19 -9.27 21.41
C VAL A 98 4.44 -10.65 20.77
N PRO A 99 3.92 -11.74 21.36
CA PRO A 99 4.06 -13.08 20.79
C PRO A 99 3.48 -13.20 19.38
N LYS A 100 3.74 -14.31 18.70
CA LYS A 100 3.11 -14.60 17.40
C LYS A 100 1.59 -14.65 17.54
N GLY A 101 0.90 -14.06 16.58
CA GLY A 101 -0.55 -13.98 16.56
C GLY A 101 -1.05 -12.68 15.95
N ARG A 102 -2.37 -12.60 15.73
CA ARG A 102 -3.04 -11.42 15.20
C ARG A 102 -3.93 -10.82 16.28
N TYR A 103 -3.60 -9.61 16.71
CA TYR A 103 -4.21 -8.89 17.83
C TYR A 103 -5.08 -7.76 17.29
N ILE A 104 -6.29 -7.59 17.78
CA ILE A 104 -7.20 -6.52 17.33
C ILE A 104 -6.93 -5.27 18.15
N ILE A 105 -6.65 -4.15 17.48
CA ILE A 105 -6.42 -2.85 18.12
C ILE A 105 -7.52 -1.88 17.69
N LEU A 106 -8.44 -1.59 18.60
CA LEU A 106 -9.52 -0.60 18.44
C LEU A 106 -9.24 0.75 19.10
N GLN A 107 -8.10 0.95 19.74
CA GLN A 107 -7.74 2.23 20.39
C GLN A 107 -6.38 2.73 19.91
N ARG A 108 -6.18 4.05 19.94
CA ARG A 108 -4.84 4.62 19.74
C ARG A 108 -3.92 4.19 20.88
N ILE A 109 -2.74 3.70 20.53
CA ILE A 109 -1.63 3.48 21.45
C ILE A 109 -0.82 4.78 21.51
N GLN A 110 -0.94 5.52 22.62
CA GLN A 110 -0.21 6.77 22.86
C GLN A 110 0.65 6.62 24.13
N PRO A 111 1.90 6.14 24.00
CA PRO A 111 2.79 5.95 25.14
C PRO A 111 3.14 7.29 25.79
N ASP A 112 3.08 7.36 27.11
CA ASP A 112 3.40 8.54 27.92
C ASP A 112 4.74 8.42 28.66
N ARG A 113 5.48 7.33 28.43
CA ARG A 113 6.75 7.01 29.08
C ARG A 113 7.89 6.77 28.10
N ASP A 114 9.11 6.94 28.60
CA ASP A 114 10.34 6.72 27.84
C ASP A 114 10.94 5.33 28.10
N TYR A 115 11.98 5.02 27.32
CA TYR A 115 12.82 3.84 27.46
C TYR A 115 12.08 2.51 27.42
N PHE A 116 11.25 2.32 26.38
CA PHE A 116 10.66 1.02 26.06
C PHE A 116 10.68 0.76 24.55
N VAL A 117 10.56 -0.51 24.17
CA VAL A 117 10.29 -0.89 22.79
C VAL A 117 9.13 -1.88 22.75
N LEU A 118 8.13 -1.62 21.89
CA LEU A 118 7.11 -2.62 21.56
C LEU A 118 7.71 -3.57 20.52
N ARG A 119 7.95 -4.82 20.90
CA ARG A 119 8.70 -5.80 20.09
C ARG A 119 7.84 -7.02 19.78
N GLY A 120 7.60 -7.28 18.50
CA GLY A 120 7.09 -8.57 18.07
C GLY A 120 8.13 -9.68 18.20
N GLU A 121 7.65 -10.89 18.45
CA GLU A 121 8.47 -12.10 18.40
C GLU A 121 8.99 -12.35 16.96
N ASN A 122 8.19 -11.98 15.96
CA ASN A 122 8.54 -12.11 14.56
C ASN A 122 7.77 -11.10 13.68
N MET A 123 8.47 -10.37 12.81
CA MET A 123 7.84 -9.31 11.99
C MET A 123 6.75 -9.80 11.04
N TYR A 124 6.75 -11.09 10.68
CA TYR A 124 5.79 -11.70 9.76
C TYR A 124 4.61 -12.37 10.46
N GLU A 125 4.72 -12.67 11.75
CA GLU A 125 3.74 -13.47 12.49
C GLU A 125 3.14 -12.74 13.71
N SER A 126 3.76 -11.67 14.20
CA SER A 126 3.21 -10.78 15.23
C SER A 126 2.51 -9.60 14.56
N VAL A 127 1.19 -9.64 14.49
CA VAL A 127 0.36 -8.70 13.71
C VAL A 127 -0.53 -7.86 14.65
N LEU A 128 -0.39 -6.54 14.57
CA LEU A 128 -1.37 -5.60 15.11
C LEU A 128 -2.37 -5.29 13.99
N PHE A 129 -3.61 -5.73 14.16
CA PHE A 129 -4.68 -5.55 13.19
C PHE A 129 -5.61 -4.40 13.59
N PHE A 130 -5.81 -3.46 12.66
CA PHE A 130 -6.65 -2.27 12.81
C PHE A 130 -7.90 -2.42 11.93
N PRO A 131 -8.99 -2.98 12.47
CA PRO A 131 -10.24 -3.15 11.72
C PRO A 131 -11.00 -1.84 11.53
N ARG A 132 -10.74 -0.87 12.40
CA ARG A 132 -11.27 0.48 12.34
C ARG A 132 -10.14 1.45 12.06
N TYR A 133 -10.42 2.48 11.28
CA TYR A 133 -9.50 3.58 11.03
C TYR A 133 -9.61 4.63 12.12
N LEU A 134 -8.59 5.50 12.26
CA LEU A 134 -8.55 6.45 13.39
C LEU A 134 -9.77 7.35 13.50
N ASN A 135 -10.41 7.74 12.39
CA ASN A 135 -11.62 8.58 12.43
C ASN A 135 -12.88 7.81 12.85
N GLU A 136 -12.84 6.48 12.85
CA GLU A 136 -13.91 5.61 13.36
C GLU A 136 -13.71 5.26 14.84
N VAL A 137 -12.46 5.37 15.33
CA VAL A 137 -12.09 5.14 16.73
C VAL A 137 -12.16 6.43 17.55
N GLU A 138 -11.55 7.50 17.03
CA GLU A 138 -11.58 8.83 17.61
C GLU A 138 -12.37 9.74 16.67
N ILE A 139 -13.70 9.73 16.85
CA ILE A 139 -14.59 10.63 16.13
C ILE A 139 -14.24 12.06 16.58
N GLN A 140 -13.50 12.77 15.75
CA GLN A 140 -13.25 14.18 15.99
C GLN A 140 -14.58 14.93 15.78
N GLU A 141 -15.07 15.61 16.81
CA GLU A 141 -16.04 16.69 16.59
C GLU A 141 -15.29 17.80 15.84
N ILE A 142 -15.42 17.81 14.52
CA ILE A 142 -14.72 18.76 13.66
C ILE A 142 -15.32 20.15 13.91
N GLY A 143 -14.73 20.88 14.84
CA GLY A 143 -14.95 22.30 15.06
C GLY A 143 -14.08 23.18 14.17
N TYR A 144 -14.44 24.47 14.13
CA TYR A 144 -13.59 25.53 13.58
C TYR A 144 -12.27 25.62 14.35
N ASP A 145 -11.15 25.79 13.64
CA ASP A 145 -9.86 26.11 14.25
C ASP A 145 -10.04 27.34 15.17
N ALA A 146 -9.69 27.17 16.45
CA ALA A 146 -9.84 28.21 17.48
C ALA A 146 -9.07 29.50 17.15
N ASN A 147 -8.02 29.39 16.34
CA ASN A 147 -7.16 30.48 15.89
C ASN A 147 -7.51 30.99 14.48
N ASN A 148 -8.33 30.26 13.72
CA ASN A 148 -8.77 30.66 12.40
C ASN A 148 -10.15 30.12 12.05
N LYS A 149 -11.19 30.95 12.25
CA LYS A 149 -12.59 30.62 11.96
C LYS A 149 -12.89 30.31 10.49
N ASN A 150 -11.93 30.46 9.57
CA ASN A 150 -12.04 30.08 8.16
C ASN A 150 -11.28 28.78 7.83
N LYS A 151 -10.62 28.15 8.82
CA LYS A 151 -9.99 26.83 8.70
C LYS A 151 -10.77 25.84 9.56
N ARG A 152 -11.18 24.73 8.97
CA ARG A 152 -11.66 23.56 9.71
C ARG A 152 -10.48 22.62 9.93
N HIS A 153 -10.50 21.81 10.98
CA HIS A 153 -9.52 20.74 11.14
C HIS A 153 -9.70 19.75 9.97
N THR A 154 -8.76 19.72 9.03
CA THR A 154 -8.84 18.93 7.78
C THR A 154 -8.14 17.58 7.86
N GLY A 155 -7.82 17.08 9.06
CA GLY A 155 -6.93 15.94 9.20
C GLY A 155 -7.42 14.94 10.22
N ALA A 156 -7.58 13.69 9.78
CA ALA A 156 -7.58 12.54 10.66
C ALA A 156 -6.41 12.68 11.66
N PRO A 157 -6.59 12.33 12.93
CA PRO A 157 -5.45 12.27 13.82
C PRO A 157 -4.40 11.32 13.23
N LYS A 158 -3.11 11.64 13.44
CA LYS A 158 -2.01 10.94 12.78
C LYS A 158 -1.46 9.86 13.70
N GLY A 159 -1.41 8.62 13.20
CA GLY A 159 -0.77 7.48 13.84
C GLY A 159 -1.64 6.76 14.89
N PHE A 160 -1.82 5.46 14.73
CA PHE A 160 -2.33 4.56 15.76
C PHE A 160 -1.31 4.35 16.87
N PHE A 161 -0.02 4.24 16.52
CA PHE A 161 1.08 4.37 17.46
C PHE A 161 1.58 5.82 17.44
N ARG A 162 1.22 6.59 18.46
CA ARG A 162 1.43 8.05 18.48
C ARG A 162 2.40 8.44 19.58
N VAL A 163 3.57 8.92 19.17
CA VAL A 163 4.57 9.51 20.07
C VAL A 163 4.56 11.02 19.88
N GLU A 164 3.97 11.75 20.82
CA GLU A 164 3.92 13.23 20.75
C GLU A 164 5.29 13.85 21.05
N GLU A 165 5.96 13.31 22.05
CA GLU A 165 7.23 13.78 22.59
C GLU A 165 7.99 12.67 23.32
N GLY A 166 9.17 12.98 23.85
CA GLY A 166 9.96 12.08 24.67
C GLY A 166 11.08 11.38 23.92
N THR A 167 11.61 10.31 24.50
CA THR A 167 12.80 9.64 23.99
C THR A 167 12.75 8.12 24.11
N HIS A 168 13.38 7.42 23.16
CA HIS A 168 13.41 5.97 23.10
C HIS A 168 12.03 5.31 23.27
N ARG A 169 11.07 5.75 22.43
CA ARG A 169 9.73 5.16 22.34
C ARG A 169 9.61 4.49 20.98
N SER A 170 9.83 3.19 20.96
CA SER A 170 10.21 2.50 19.73
C SER A 170 9.31 1.31 19.42
N VAL A 171 9.30 0.87 18.16
CA VAL A 171 8.56 -0.30 17.69
C VAL A 171 9.46 -1.18 16.84
N GLU A 172 9.38 -2.49 16.99
CA GLU A 172 10.16 -3.40 16.15
C GLU A 172 9.58 -4.80 15.97
N ASN A 173 10.04 -5.47 14.93
CA ASN A 173 9.81 -6.89 14.67
C ASN A 173 8.32 -7.29 14.62
N LEU A 174 7.44 -6.45 14.06
CA LEU A 174 6.00 -6.72 13.97
C LEU A 174 5.37 -6.14 12.69
N THR A 175 4.12 -6.51 12.42
CA THR A 175 3.31 -5.96 11.32
C THR A 175 2.21 -5.05 11.86
N PHE A 176 2.01 -3.89 11.23
CA PHE A 176 0.77 -3.10 11.31
C PHE A 176 -0.10 -3.44 10.10
N GLU A 177 -1.28 -4.01 10.32
CA GLU A 177 -2.21 -4.42 9.26
C GLU A 177 -3.54 -3.68 9.39
N PHE A 178 -3.91 -2.91 8.38
CA PHE A 178 -5.22 -2.25 8.33
C PHE A 178 -6.22 -3.10 7.53
N ARG A 179 -7.52 -2.95 7.81
CA ARG A 179 -8.56 -3.65 7.04
C ARG A 179 -8.44 -3.44 5.53
N GLU A 180 -8.83 -4.46 4.78
CA GLU A 180 -8.80 -4.44 3.32
C GLU A 180 -9.88 -3.50 2.78
N GLN A 181 -9.46 -2.32 2.35
CA GLN A 181 -10.28 -1.34 1.66
C GLN A 181 -9.51 -0.78 0.47
N ILE A 182 -10.17 -0.73 -0.67
CA ILE A 182 -9.72 -0.15 -1.94
C ILE A 182 -9.48 1.34 -1.73
N LYS A 183 -8.38 1.85 -2.30
CA LYS A 183 -8.07 3.27 -2.32
C LYS A 183 -9.08 4.02 -3.20
N ARG A 184 -9.70 5.06 -2.67
CA ARG A 184 -10.77 5.82 -3.35
C ARG A 184 -10.33 7.12 -3.98
N GLY A 185 -9.12 7.55 -3.66
CA GLY A 185 -8.45 8.63 -4.34
C GLY A 185 -7.48 9.41 -3.48
N HIS A 186 -6.83 10.41 -4.07
CA HIS A 186 -5.74 11.19 -3.47
C HIS A 186 -5.99 11.50 -1.99
N TRP A 187 -7.14 12.10 -1.68
CA TRP A 187 -7.48 12.66 -0.36
C TRP A 187 -8.38 11.76 0.51
N GLU A 188 -8.42 10.45 0.29
CA GLU A 188 -9.15 9.54 1.17
C GLU A 188 -8.52 9.50 2.59
N HIS A 189 -8.86 10.46 3.45
CA HIS A 189 -8.28 10.65 4.78
C HIS A 189 -9.06 9.93 5.88
N LYS A 190 -9.20 8.61 5.77
CA LYS A 190 -9.99 7.87 6.79
C LYS A 190 -9.23 7.52 8.06
N GLY A 191 -7.91 7.71 8.07
CA GLY A 191 -7.10 7.46 9.26
C GLY A 191 -6.45 6.07 9.32
N ALA A 192 -6.21 5.43 8.16
CA ALA A 192 -5.31 4.27 8.05
C ALA A 192 -3.84 4.72 8.19
N SER A 193 -3.52 5.25 9.37
CA SER A 193 -2.25 5.91 9.69
C SER A 193 -1.52 5.14 10.77
N ALA A 194 -0.33 4.61 10.49
CA ALA A 194 0.31 3.66 11.40
C ALA A 194 1.08 4.36 12.53
N VAL A 195 2.13 5.12 12.19
CA VAL A 195 3.08 5.66 13.18
C VAL A 195 3.22 7.17 13.07
N PHE A 196 3.20 7.85 14.22
CA PHE A 196 3.43 9.28 14.33
C PHE A 196 4.52 9.59 15.35
N TYR A 197 5.43 10.49 14.98
CA TYR A 197 6.43 11.08 15.88
C TYR A 197 6.36 12.60 15.82
N GLY A 198 5.98 13.24 16.93
CA GLY A 198 5.87 14.68 17.07
C GLY A 198 7.21 15.38 17.17
N ARG A 199 7.18 16.72 17.13
CA ARG A 199 8.39 17.58 17.07
C ARG A 199 9.35 17.36 18.24
N ASN A 200 8.83 17.02 19.41
CA ASN A 200 9.61 16.85 20.63
C ASN A 200 10.02 15.39 20.87
N ALA A 201 9.72 14.48 19.92
CA ALA A 201 10.15 13.10 19.99
C ALA A 201 11.57 12.93 19.42
N LYS A 202 12.40 12.13 20.09
CA LYS A 202 13.78 11.91 19.67
C LYS A 202 14.37 10.55 20.05
N ASP A 203 15.53 10.24 19.49
CA ASP A 203 16.36 9.07 19.86
C ASP A 203 15.52 7.77 19.95
N SER A 204 14.66 7.57 18.97
CA SER A 204 13.72 6.44 18.89
C SER A 204 13.93 5.68 17.59
N TRP A 205 13.30 4.52 17.45
CA TRP A 205 13.43 3.73 16.23
C TRP A 205 12.18 2.96 15.87
N VAL A 206 12.06 2.67 14.58
CA VAL A 206 11.14 1.70 13.99
C VAL A 206 11.99 0.74 13.16
N ARG A 207 12.13 -0.52 13.57
CA ARG A 207 12.97 -1.49 12.83
C ARG A 207 12.26 -2.81 12.54
N ASN A 208 12.48 -3.36 11.35
CA ASN A 208 11.89 -4.64 10.92
C ASN A 208 10.37 -4.63 11.03
N VAL A 209 9.72 -3.67 10.36
CA VAL A 209 8.26 -3.50 10.43
C VAL A 209 7.64 -3.59 9.03
N ILE A 210 6.53 -4.32 8.95
CA ILE A 210 5.67 -4.33 7.77
C ILE A 210 4.47 -3.43 8.04
N PHE A 211 4.23 -2.50 7.13
CA PHE A 211 3.02 -1.70 7.10
C PHE A 211 2.15 -2.20 5.96
N ARG A 212 1.03 -2.85 6.29
CA ARG A 212 0.10 -3.42 5.32
C ARG A 212 -1.18 -2.60 5.28
N ASN A 213 -1.61 -2.23 4.07
CA ASN A 213 -2.88 -1.53 3.83
C ASN A 213 -2.95 -0.13 4.47
N THR A 214 -1.82 0.54 4.65
CA THR A 214 -1.77 1.92 5.12
C THR A 214 -2.18 2.90 4.03
N ASP A 215 -2.76 4.03 4.43
CA ASP A 215 -2.96 5.18 3.56
C ASP A 215 -1.90 6.26 3.83
N ASN A 216 -1.70 6.58 5.11
CA ASN A 216 -0.66 7.51 5.57
C ASN A 216 0.26 6.79 6.57
N THR A 217 1.23 6.04 6.06
CA THR A 217 2.00 5.09 6.87
C THR A 217 2.71 5.78 8.03
N THR A 218 3.44 6.87 7.74
CA THR A 218 4.18 7.61 8.77
C THR A 218 4.04 9.12 8.65
N ASN A 219 4.13 9.83 9.79
CA ASN A 219 4.34 11.27 9.83
C ASN A 219 5.34 11.63 10.93
N ILE A 220 6.50 12.15 10.54
CA ILE A 220 7.64 12.37 11.42
C ILE A 220 7.98 13.86 11.47
N SER A 221 7.92 14.44 12.65
CA SER A 221 8.41 15.78 12.99
C SER A 221 9.57 15.77 13.98
N GLY A 222 9.89 14.61 14.56
CA GLY A 222 10.94 14.44 15.57
C GLY A 222 12.36 14.49 15.00
N SER A 223 13.33 14.15 15.85
CA SER A 223 14.76 14.17 15.49
C SER A 223 15.53 12.94 15.94
N TYR A 224 16.57 12.55 15.21
CA TYR A 224 17.39 11.37 15.57
C TYR A 224 16.56 10.09 15.70
N ILE A 225 15.59 9.91 14.80
CA ILE A 225 14.76 8.71 14.72
C ILE A 225 15.23 7.85 13.55
N SER A 226 15.41 6.55 13.79
CA SER A 226 15.80 5.58 12.76
C SER A 226 14.62 4.73 12.31
N PHE A 227 14.33 4.72 11.02
CA PHE A 227 13.46 3.76 10.34
C PHE A 227 14.35 2.79 9.55
N ILE A 228 14.37 1.51 9.91
CA ILE A 228 15.27 0.52 9.31
C ILE A 228 14.49 -0.73 8.91
N ASN A 229 14.71 -1.24 7.70
CA ASN A 229 14.10 -2.48 7.20
C ASN A 229 12.56 -2.41 7.24
N ILE A 230 11.99 -1.50 6.44
CA ILE A 230 10.56 -1.23 6.39
C ILE A 230 9.97 -1.76 5.08
N ILE A 231 8.90 -2.53 5.18
CA ILE A 231 8.15 -3.03 4.02
C ILE A 231 6.78 -2.35 3.99
N PHE A 232 6.47 -1.71 2.87
CA PHE A 232 5.14 -1.16 2.57
C PHE A 232 4.41 -2.17 1.70
N ASP A 233 3.46 -2.87 2.29
CA ASP A 233 2.69 -3.95 1.68
C ASP A 233 1.22 -3.55 1.51
N HIS A 234 0.51 -4.25 0.63
CA HIS A 234 -0.91 -4.08 0.47
C HIS A 234 -1.57 -5.37 -0.01
N PHE A 235 -2.88 -5.50 0.23
CA PHE A 235 -3.66 -6.54 -0.42
C PHE A 235 -3.76 -6.28 -1.92
N ILE A 236 -3.80 -7.36 -2.68
CA ILE A 236 -3.97 -7.33 -4.13
C ILE A 236 -5.36 -6.79 -4.43
N GLY A 237 -5.48 -5.82 -5.35
CA GLY A 237 -6.74 -5.10 -5.62
C GLY A 237 -7.00 -3.87 -4.74
N ARG A 238 -6.04 -3.47 -3.90
CA ARG A 238 -6.07 -2.16 -3.22
C ARG A 238 -5.98 -0.92 -4.13
N PRO A 239 -5.23 -0.91 -5.25
CA PRO A 239 -4.96 0.32 -5.98
C PRO A 239 -6.22 1.12 -6.35
N ASP A 240 -6.12 2.43 -6.53
CA ASP A 240 -7.29 3.27 -6.84
C ASP A 240 -7.84 3.05 -8.26
N ILE A 241 -9.18 3.06 -8.40
CA ILE A 241 -9.87 2.88 -9.70
C ILE A 241 -10.35 4.17 -10.34
N VAL A 242 -10.35 5.27 -9.58
CA VAL A 242 -10.96 6.54 -10.00
C VAL A 242 -9.94 7.46 -10.69
N GLY A 243 -8.65 7.09 -10.67
CA GLY A 243 -7.60 7.85 -11.37
C GLY A 243 -7.45 9.26 -10.81
N SER A 244 -7.28 9.35 -9.49
CA SER A 244 -7.59 10.54 -8.71
C SER A 244 -6.54 11.65 -8.86
N GLY A 245 -6.41 12.21 -10.06
CA GLY A 245 -5.34 13.13 -10.47
C GLY A 245 -4.66 12.74 -11.78
N GLY A 246 -5.30 11.89 -12.60
CA GLY A 246 -4.78 11.48 -13.91
C GLY A 246 -3.66 10.44 -13.85
N ARG A 247 -3.38 9.83 -12.69
CA ARG A 247 -2.51 8.67 -12.56
C ARG A 247 -3.28 7.59 -11.80
N ASN A 248 -3.53 6.45 -12.42
CA ASN A 248 -4.24 5.33 -11.80
C ASN A 248 -3.27 4.51 -10.93
N GLY A 249 -3.79 3.80 -9.93
CA GLY A 249 -3.09 2.67 -9.31
C GLY A 249 -2.37 2.96 -7.99
N TRP A 250 -2.78 3.96 -7.22
CA TRP A 250 -2.17 4.22 -5.91
C TRP A 250 -2.72 3.31 -4.82
N VAL A 251 -1.85 2.79 -3.96
CA VAL A 251 -2.25 1.95 -2.81
C VAL A 251 -2.34 2.75 -1.51
N GLY A 252 -1.87 3.99 -1.50
CA GLY A 252 -1.94 4.88 -0.35
C GLY A 252 -1.52 6.31 -0.72
N HIS A 253 -1.76 7.25 0.18
CA HIS A 253 -1.37 8.64 0.00
C HIS A 253 0.11 8.89 0.33
N ILE A 254 0.57 8.59 1.55
CA ILE A 254 1.95 8.83 2.00
C ILE A 254 2.56 7.55 2.60
N GLY A 255 3.73 7.15 2.09
CA GLY A 255 4.61 6.15 2.70
C GLY A 255 5.41 6.76 3.86
N ILE A 256 6.55 7.37 3.55
CA ILE A 256 7.37 8.11 4.51
C ILE A 256 7.03 9.60 4.49
N GLY A 257 6.42 10.13 5.54
CA GLY A 257 6.10 11.55 5.67
C GLY A 257 7.09 12.32 6.55
N MET A 258 8.08 12.99 5.96
CA MET A 258 9.07 13.80 6.66
C MET A 258 8.55 15.23 6.89
N ASN A 259 7.70 15.40 7.91
CA ASN A 259 7.06 16.65 8.28
C ASN A 259 7.88 17.48 9.27
N GLY A 260 8.95 18.13 8.80
CA GLY A 260 9.90 18.86 9.64
C GLY A 260 10.83 17.96 10.45
N ALA A 261 10.93 16.68 10.07
CA ALA A 261 11.92 15.75 10.60
C ALA A 261 13.35 16.30 10.48
N SER A 262 14.19 16.04 11.47
CA SER A 262 15.60 16.46 11.40
C SER A 262 16.58 15.43 11.92
N HIS A 263 17.68 15.23 11.20
CA HIS A 263 18.69 14.23 11.58
C HIS A 263 18.11 12.80 11.73
N CYS A 264 17.06 12.46 11.00
CA CYS A 264 16.49 11.13 10.98
C CYS A 264 17.13 10.25 9.90
N LEU A 265 17.13 8.94 10.13
CA LEU A 265 17.59 7.93 9.17
C LEU A 265 16.39 7.12 8.67
N PHE A 266 16.30 6.93 7.36
CA PHE A 266 15.38 6.03 6.70
C PHE A 266 16.20 5.07 5.82
N HIS A 267 16.32 3.82 6.22
CA HIS A 267 17.25 2.85 5.64
C HIS A 267 16.54 1.53 5.30
N HIS A 268 16.78 0.98 4.09
CA HIS A 268 16.12 -0.24 3.60
C HIS A 268 14.59 -0.11 3.59
N LEU A 269 14.09 0.66 2.62
CA LEU A 269 12.66 0.82 2.39
C LEU A 269 12.24 0.01 1.15
N PHE A 270 11.25 -0.86 1.30
CA PHE A 270 10.73 -1.67 0.19
C PHE A 270 9.24 -1.39 -0.03
N PHE A 271 8.91 -0.82 -1.18
CA PHE A 271 7.54 -0.51 -1.58
C PHE A 271 7.02 -1.56 -2.56
N LYS A 272 6.02 -2.33 -2.16
CA LYS A 272 5.36 -3.33 -3.03
C LYS A 272 4.26 -2.74 -3.91
N GLY A 273 3.75 -1.57 -3.53
CA GLY A 273 2.78 -0.82 -4.30
C GLY A 273 3.15 0.66 -4.32
N LYS A 274 2.56 1.39 -5.28
CA LYS A 274 2.83 2.80 -5.51
C LYS A 274 2.03 3.68 -4.55
N PHE A 275 2.69 4.49 -3.74
CA PHE A 275 2.02 5.55 -2.99
C PHE A 275 1.93 6.81 -3.87
N PHE A 276 0.98 7.70 -3.57
CA PHE A 276 0.98 9.01 -4.21
C PHE A 276 2.26 9.78 -3.86
N HIS A 277 2.73 9.62 -2.62
CA HIS A 277 4.04 10.02 -2.14
C HIS A 277 4.72 8.86 -1.42
N ASP A 278 5.63 8.13 -2.09
CA ASP A 278 6.40 7.07 -1.44
C ASP A 278 7.28 7.65 -0.32
N VAL A 279 7.97 8.75 -0.63
CA VAL A 279 8.69 9.57 0.35
C VAL A 279 8.31 11.03 0.14
N ASP A 280 7.65 11.62 1.14
CA ASP A 280 7.16 12.99 1.12
C ASP A 280 7.96 13.89 2.06
N ILE A 281 8.37 15.04 1.55
CA ILE A 281 9.17 16.05 2.25
C ILE A 281 8.27 17.24 2.53
N ILE A 282 7.94 17.48 3.80
CA ILE A 282 6.89 18.40 4.22
C ILE A 282 7.46 19.35 5.29
N ASN A 283 7.20 20.66 5.20
CA ASN A 283 7.53 21.65 6.25
C ASN A 283 8.99 21.63 6.77
N VAL A 284 9.95 22.19 6.03
CA VAL A 284 11.37 22.42 6.44
C VAL A 284 12.18 21.22 7.00
N PRO A 285 12.06 19.98 6.49
CA PRO A 285 12.87 18.87 6.99
C PRO A 285 14.35 19.09 6.66
N SER A 286 15.26 18.67 7.56
CA SER A 286 16.69 18.92 7.34
C SER A 286 17.66 17.90 7.93
N HIS A 287 18.80 17.71 7.25
CA HIS A 287 19.87 16.81 7.69
C HIS A 287 19.43 15.35 7.81
N ASN A 288 18.42 14.92 7.07
CA ASN A 288 17.98 13.53 7.09
C ASN A 288 18.71 12.69 6.03
N VAL A 289 18.74 11.38 6.23
CA VAL A 289 19.25 10.42 5.23
C VAL A 289 18.15 9.45 4.84
N VAL A 290 17.87 9.36 3.54
CA VAL A 290 17.06 8.33 2.90
C VAL A 290 18.02 7.45 2.09
N SER A 291 18.12 6.18 2.47
CA SER A 291 19.17 5.28 2.02
C SER A 291 18.61 3.91 1.67
N ASN A 292 19.01 3.35 0.52
CA ASN A 292 18.58 2.03 0.06
C ASN A 292 17.05 1.91 -0.02
N VAL A 293 16.48 2.49 -1.07
CA VAL A 293 15.04 2.42 -1.35
C VAL A 293 14.80 1.61 -2.61
N TYR A 294 13.80 0.73 -2.58
CA TYR A 294 13.44 -0.14 -3.70
C TYR A 294 11.92 -0.17 -3.88
N GLY A 295 11.48 -0.04 -5.12
CA GLY A 295 10.08 -0.25 -5.52
C GLY A 295 9.91 -0.14 -7.03
N HIS A 296 8.71 -0.46 -7.51
CA HIS A 296 8.40 -0.51 -8.94
C HIS A 296 8.23 0.88 -9.59
N ASP A 297 7.79 1.87 -8.82
CA ASP A 297 7.50 3.24 -9.31
C ASP A 297 7.66 4.24 -8.15
N ILE A 298 8.87 4.33 -7.60
CA ILE A 298 9.16 5.21 -6.46
C ILE A 298 9.17 6.66 -6.92
N PHE A 299 8.41 7.49 -6.20
CA PHE A 299 8.40 8.92 -6.37
C PHE A 299 8.86 9.64 -5.11
N LEU A 300 9.99 10.34 -5.20
CA LEU A 300 10.44 11.26 -4.15
C LEU A 300 9.70 12.59 -4.31
N HIS A 301 8.73 12.87 -3.44
CA HIS A 301 7.89 14.05 -3.55
C HIS A 301 8.32 15.17 -2.61
N HIS A 302 8.46 16.36 -3.19
CA HIS A 302 8.94 17.55 -2.50
C HIS A 302 7.82 18.60 -2.38
N HIS A 303 6.96 18.48 -1.36
CA HIS A 303 5.93 19.49 -1.07
C HIS A 303 6.43 20.67 -0.23
N GLY A 304 7.51 20.46 0.52
CA GLY A 304 7.93 21.34 1.60
C GLY A 304 8.58 22.62 1.10
N GLN A 305 8.22 23.72 1.75
CA GLN A 305 9.06 24.92 1.71
C GLN A 305 10.25 24.73 2.67
N GLY A 306 11.47 25.02 2.21
CA GLY A 306 12.69 25.18 3.01
C GLY A 306 13.36 23.90 3.48
N ALA A 307 13.16 22.76 2.80
CA ALA A 307 13.95 21.56 3.03
C ALA A 307 15.45 21.84 2.80
N ARG A 308 16.33 21.24 3.60
CA ARG A 308 17.77 21.48 3.40
C ARG A 308 18.66 20.35 3.89
N ASN A 309 19.77 20.16 3.20
CA ASN A 309 20.85 19.28 3.62
C ASN A 309 20.41 17.81 3.84
N ASN A 310 19.37 17.32 3.17
CA ASN A 310 19.05 15.90 3.21
C ASN A 310 19.85 15.15 2.14
N LEU A 311 20.02 13.85 2.36
CA LEU A 311 20.67 12.93 1.43
C LEU A 311 19.69 11.86 0.99
N TYR A 312 19.65 11.61 -0.31
CA TYR A 312 18.98 10.50 -0.95
C TYR A 312 20.04 9.65 -1.64
N THR A 313 20.29 8.44 -1.14
CA THR A 313 21.39 7.62 -1.63
C THR A 313 21.02 6.16 -1.90
N ASN A 314 21.49 5.66 -3.04
CA ASN A 314 21.22 4.31 -3.53
C ASN A 314 19.71 4.03 -3.65
N ILE A 315 19.05 4.78 -4.53
CA ILE A 315 17.61 4.73 -4.75
C ILE A 315 17.33 3.99 -6.05
N HIS A 316 16.55 2.91 -5.98
CA HIS A 316 16.03 2.21 -7.14
C HIS A 316 14.58 2.61 -7.37
N VAL A 317 14.33 3.42 -8.39
CA VAL A 317 12.99 3.98 -8.64
C VAL A 317 12.07 3.08 -9.46
N GLY A 318 12.63 2.03 -10.08
CA GLY A 318 11.87 1.08 -10.90
C GLY A 318 11.54 1.63 -12.29
N LYS A 319 10.40 1.21 -12.87
CA LYS A 319 9.93 1.60 -14.20
C LYS A 319 8.91 2.74 -14.10
N GLY A 320 9.27 3.94 -14.53
CA GLY A 320 8.39 5.11 -14.51
C GLY A 320 8.46 5.95 -13.23
N GLY A 321 9.27 5.53 -12.25
CA GLY A 321 9.62 6.32 -11.07
C GLY A 321 10.52 7.51 -11.41
N GLY A 322 10.64 8.46 -10.48
CA GLY A 322 11.35 9.70 -10.73
C GLY A 322 11.61 10.55 -9.49
N ILE A 323 12.36 11.62 -9.69
CA ILE A 323 12.71 12.60 -8.65
C ILE A 323 11.78 13.79 -8.79
N GLY A 324 10.63 13.72 -8.11
CA GLY A 324 9.57 14.72 -8.24
C GLY A 324 9.95 16.11 -7.72
N ALA A 325 9.67 17.12 -8.55
CA ALA A 325 9.35 18.48 -8.14
C ALA A 325 10.36 19.17 -7.20
N LEU A 326 11.61 19.42 -7.61
CA LEU A 326 12.42 20.49 -7.01
C LEU A 326 11.83 21.84 -7.46
N LYS A 327 10.55 22.10 -7.17
CA LYS A 327 9.81 23.21 -7.77
C LYS A 327 10.46 24.55 -7.43
N THR A 328 10.64 25.37 -8.45
CA THR A 328 11.00 26.78 -8.33
C THR A 328 10.00 27.48 -7.39
N GLY A 329 10.43 27.84 -6.18
CA GLY A 329 9.58 28.49 -5.16
C GLY A 329 9.57 27.81 -3.79
N GLY A 330 10.12 26.60 -3.67
CA GLY A 330 10.21 25.83 -2.43
C GLY A 330 11.24 26.35 -1.42
N ARG A 331 12.24 27.15 -1.79
CA ARG A 331 13.40 27.56 -0.95
C ARG A 331 14.23 26.40 -0.38
N GLN A 332 14.18 25.24 -1.01
CA GLN A 332 15.04 24.07 -0.77
C GLN A 332 16.50 24.42 -1.03
N ARG A 333 17.43 23.80 -0.30
CA ARG A 333 18.87 24.09 -0.42
C ARG A 333 19.73 22.89 -0.11
N SER A 334 20.80 22.72 -0.89
CA SER A 334 21.87 21.76 -0.57
C SER A 334 21.39 20.32 -0.37
N GLU A 335 20.31 19.90 -1.05
CA GLU A 335 19.93 18.48 -1.06
C GLU A 335 20.94 17.70 -1.89
N SER A 336 21.30 16.52 -1.40
CA SER A 336 22.27 15.64 -2.06
C SER A 336 21.58 14.39 -2.56
N HIS A 337 21.78 14.11 -3.83
CA HIS A 337 21.24 12.95 -4.51
C HIS A 337 22.46 12.13 -4.98
N TRP A 338 22.47 10.83 -4.66
CA TRP A 338 23.61 9.96 -4.92
C TRP A 338 23.15 8.58 -5.37
N ARG A 339 23.42 8.21 -6.62
CA ARG A 339 23.04 6.95 -7.25
C ARG A 339 21.53 6.73 -7.29
N PHE A 340 20.94 7.12 -8.41
CA PHE A 340 19.57 6.80 -8.78
C PHE A 340 19.55 5.85 -9.97
N VAL A 341 18.82 4.76 -9.83
CA VAL A 341 18.72 3.68 -10.82
C VAL A 341 17.26 3.43 -11.14
N GLY A 342 16.93 3.28 -12.43
CA GLY A 342 15.63 2.76 -12.88
C GLY A 342 15.80 1.41 -13.58
N ASP A 343 14.68 0.73 -13.85
CA ASP A 343 14.64 -0.44 -14.75
C ASP A 343 14.80 -0.05 -16.24
N GLY A 344 14.86 1.25 -16.51
CA GLY A 344 15.21 1.91 -17.76
C GLY A 344 15.60 3.37 -17.45
N PRO A 345 15.81 4.21 -18.49
CA PRO A 345 16.09 5.63 -18.29
C PRO A 345 15.04 6.28 -17.38
N LEU A 346 15.50 7.14 -16.48
CA LEU A 346 14.60 7.89 -15.61
C LEU A 346 13.71 8.81 -16.47
N ASP A 347 12.45 8.94 -16.07
CA ASP A 347 11.46 9.77 -16.75
C ASP A 347 11.81 11.27 -16.59
N GLU A 348 12.31 11.89 -17.67
CA GLU A 348 12.78 13.28 -17.67
C GLU A 348 11.67 14.28 -17.33
N GLU A 349 10.41 14.00 -17.70
CA GLU A 349 9.28 14.89 -17.37
C GLU A 349 8.96 14.91 -15.88
N LYS A 350 9.40 13.87 -15.16
CA LYS A 350 9.25 13.74 -13.71
C LYS A 350 10.46 14.25 -12.94
N ILE A 351 11.48 14.77 -13.61
CA ILE A 351 12.64 15.42 -13.02
C ILE A 351 12.49 16.92 -13.23
N GLU A 352 11.86 17.58 -12.27
CA GLU A 352 11.70 19.03 -12.30
C GLU A 352 12.89 19.69 -11.59
N TRP A 353 13.70 20.45 -12.32
CA TRP A 353 14.87 21.17 -11.78
C TRP A 353 14.49 22.55 -11.23
N GLY A 354 14.80 22.80 -9.96
CA GLY A 354 14.56 24.09 -9.31
C GLY A 354 15.62 25.14 -9.64
N SER A 355 15.37 26.39 -9.24
CA SER A 355 16.33 27.51 -9.39
C SER A 355 17.17 27.73 -8.12
N GLU A 356 17.34 26.69 -7.30
CA GLU A 356 17.74 26.82 -5.90
C GLU A 356 19.17 26.31 -5.65
N MET A 357 19.86 26.94 -4.68
CA MET A 357 21.33 26.90 -4.62
C MET A 357 21.88 25.63 -3.97
N GLY A 358 22.89 25.02 -4.61
CA GLY A 358 23.84 24.12 -3.93
C GLY A 358 23.48 22.64 -3.90
N HIS A 359 22.45 22.21 -4.63
CA HIS A 359 22.13 20.78 -4.73
C HIS A 359 23.25 19.99 -5.43
N LEU A 360 23.40 18.73 -5.02
CA LEU A 360 24.39 17.79 -5.54
C LEU A 360 23.69 16.62 -6.21
N PHE A 361 24.16 16.28 -7.41
CA PHE A 361 23.68 15.14 -8.18
C PHE A 361 24.87 14.29 -8.62
N VAL A 362 25.13 13.16 -7.97
CA VAL A 362 26.11 12.15 -8.45
C VAL A 362 25.43 10.85 -8.87
N GLY A 363 25.61 10.42 -10.12
CA GLY A 363 25.15 9.11 -10.63
C GLY A 363 23.66 8.98 -10.96
N TYR A 364 23.27 9.25 -12.21
CA TYR A 364 21.88 9.15 -12.73
C TYR A 364 21.85 8.53 -14.11
N ASP A 365 20.73 7.89 -14.42
CA ASP A 365 20.44 7.35 -15.74
C ASP A 365 19.43 8.25 -16.48
N VAL A 366 19.87 9.44 -16.93
CA VAL A 366 19.07 10.38 -17.75
C VAL A 366 19.82 10.84 -19.00
N PRO A 367 19.12 11.08 -20.13
CA PRO A 367 19.68 11.70 -21.32
C PRO A 367 20.28 13.11 -21.10
N VAL A 368 21.21 13.46 -21.99
CA VAL A 368 22.39 14.31 -21.76
C VAL A 368 22.12 15.83 -21.68
N ASP A 369 20.91 16.28 -22.03
CA ASP A 369 20.65 17.70 -22.36
C ASP A 369 19.81 18.44 -21.29
N SER A 370 19.38 17.77 -20.21
CA SER A 370 18.40 18.31 -19.26
C SER A 370 18.97 18.96 -17.97
N ILE A 371 20.27 18.86 -17.67
CA ILE A 371 20.85 19.20 -16.34
C ILE A 371 21.81 20.41 -16.34
N ASP A 372 22.01 21.12 -17.46
CA ASP A 372 22.87 22.32 -17.49
C ASP A 372 22.15 23.58 -16.94
N THR A 373 21.54 23.43 -15.76
CA THR A 373 20.93 24.55 -15.03
C THR A 373 21.98 25.22 -14.13
N PRO A 374 22.23 26.53 -14.27
CA PRO A 374 23.17 27.25 -13.41
C PRO A 374 22.78 27.16 -11.93
N GLY A 375 23.66 26.60 -11.07
CA GLY A 375 23.44 26.53 -9.62
C GLY A 375 23.58 25.14 -8.98
N PHE A 376 23.67 24.10 -9.80
CA PHE A 376 23.89 22.71 -9.35
C PHE A 376 25.32 22.25 -9.55
N TYR A 377 25.76 21.31 -8.72
CA TYR A 377 26.94 20.50 -9.00
C TYR A 377 26.47 19.10 -9.35
N HIS A 378 26.92 18.59 -10.49
CA HIS A 378 26.58 17.25 -10.96
C HIS A 378 27.82 16.48 -11.40
N GLU A 379 27.78 15.17 -11.25
CA GLU A 379 28.75 14.23 -11.81
C GLU A 379 28.00 13.18 -12.63
N ARG A 380 28.27 13.19 -13.93
CA ARG A 380 27.63 12.30 -14.92
C ARG A 380 28.34 10.96 -14.92
N ILE A 381 28.02 10.15 -13.93
CA ILE A 381 28.56 8.78 -13.78
C ILE A 381 27.41 7.79 -14.01
N ASP A 382 27.65 6.73 -14.77
CA ASP A 382 26.70 5.62 -14.89
C ASP A 382 26.41 5.06 -13.48
N PRO A 383 25.15 5.07 -13.00
CA PRO A 383 24.80 4.54 -11.68
C PRO A 383 25.21 3.08 -11.44
N ALA A 384 25.34 2.28 -12.49
CA ALA A 384 25.82 0.91 -12.40
C ALA A 384 27.34 0.83 -12.12
N GLN A 385 28.10 1.86 -12.52
CA GLN A 385 29.56 1.95 -12.41
C GLN A 385 30.04 2.81 -11.23
N LEU A 386 29.16 3.64 -10.66
CA LEU A 386 29.48 4.55 -9.55
C LEU A 386 29.86 3.78 -8.27
N GLU A 387 31.03 4.12 -7.72
CA GLU A 387 31.47 3.73 -6.39
C GLU A 387 31.87 4.96 -5.52
N PRO A 388 31.53 4.96 -4.21
CA PRO A 388 30.69 3.98 -3.53
C PRO A 388 29.24 4.09 -3.99
N LYS A 389 28.52 2.96 -4.05
CA LYS A 389 27.09 2.98 -4.41
C LYS A 389 26.23 3.78 -3.42
N ASN A 390 26.61 3.76 -2.15
CA ASN A 390 25.92 4.45 -1.07
C ASN A 390 26.90 5.32 -0.30
N ILE A 391 26.78 6.64 -0.43
CA ILE A 391 27.73 7.58 0.14
C ILE A 391 27.60 7.72 1.66
N TYR A 392 26.40 7.52 2.21
CA TYR A 392 26.17 7.54 3.65
C TYR A 392 26.92 6.41 4.34
N LEU A 393 26.79 5.18 3.83
CA LEU A 393 27.50 4.02 4.37
C LEU A 393 29.02 4.21 4.26
N ALA A 394 29.51 4.70 3.13
CA ALA A 394 30.94 4.98 2.95
C ALA A 394 31.48 6.06 3.92
N GLN A 395 30.68 7.10 4.22
CA GLN A 395 31.04 8.09 5.24
C GLN A 395 31.10 7.49 6.65
N LEU A 396 30.13 6.65 7.03
CA LEU A 396 30.16 5.95 8.31
C LEU A 396 31.40 5.06 8.45
N GLU A 397 31.71 4.26 7.42
CA GLU A 397 32.90 3.40 7.40
C GLU A 397 34.19 4.21 7.55
N LYS A 398 34.31 5.31 6.80
CA LYS A 398 35.49 6.19 6.87
C LYS A 398 35.69 6.80 8.25
N LEU A 399 34.60 7.15 8.94
CA LEU A 399 34.64 7.70 10.29
C LEU A 399 34.67 6.63 11.39
N GLY A 400 34.58 5.34 11.05
CA GLY A 400 34.52 4.25 12.01
C GLY A 400 33.25 4.23 12.87
N LYS A 401 32.13 4.77 12.34
CA LYS A 401 30.83 4.77 13.02
C LYS A 401 30.08 3.45 12.79
N PRO A 402 29.15 3.07 13.70
CA PRO A 402 28.29 1.91 13.50
C PRO A 402 27.52 1.99 12.18
N LEU A 403 27.47 0.88 11.45
CA LEU A 403 26.61 0.75 10.28
C LEU A 403 25.17 0.42 10.70
N PRO A 404 24.15 0.92 9.97
CA PRO A 404 22.78 0.46 10.14
C PRO A 404 22.70 -1.06 9.97
N GLU A 405 21.75 -1.68 10.67
CA GLU A 405 21.49 -3.12 10.54
C GLU A 405 21.16 -3.51 9.09
N GLY A 406 21.68 -4.68 8.67
CA GLY A 406 21.35 -5.28 7.38
C GLY A 406 19.89 -5.75 7.33
N LEU A 407 19.48 -6.27 6.17
CA LEU A 407 18.14 -6.84 6.01
C LEU A 407 17.88 -7.97 7.02
N PRO A 408 16.65 -8.08 7.56
CA PRO A 408 16.28 -9.18 8.42
C PRO A 408 16.31 -10.50 7.63
N PRO A 409 16.37 -11.67 8.31
CA PRO A 409 16.20 -12.94 7.64
C PRO A 409 14.89 -12.95 6.82
N PRO A 410 14.87 -13.62 5.66
CA PRO A 410 13.66 -13.72 4.84
C PRO A 410 12.51 -14.29 5.69
N PRO A 411 11.25 -14.04 5.28
CA PRO A 411 10.11 -14.63 5.97
C PRO A 411 10.33 -16.12 6.17
N PRO A 412 10.04 -16.68 7.36
CA PRO A 412 9.97 -18.12 7.50
C PRO A 412 9.07 -18.64 6.37
N VAL A 413 9.47 -19.74 5.69
CA VAL A 413 8.71 -20.33 4.58
C VAL A 413 7.24 -20.30 5.00
N LYS A 414 6.47 -19.43 4.34
CA LYS A 414 5.16 -18.99 4.83
C LYS A 414 4.41 -20.26 5.20
N ALA A 415 3.86 -20.32 6.42
CA ALA A 415 2.71 -21.19 6.59
C ALA A 415 1.73 -20.74 5.49
N LEU A 416 1.49 -21.64 4.54
CA LEU A 416 0.75 -21.36 3.34
C LEU A 416 -0.47 -20.52 3.67
N GLU A 417 -0.54 -19.32 3.09
CA GLU A 417 -1.70 -18.47 3.28
C GLU A 417 -2.92 -19.30 2.89
N LYS A 418 -3.87 -19.41 3.83
CA LYS A 418 -5.10 -20.18 3.60
C LYS A 418 -5.82 -19.69 2.34
N VAL A 419 -5.64 -18.41 1.98
CA VAL A 419 -6.19 -17.76 0.80
C VAL A 419 -5.09 -16.98 0.08
N VAL A 420 -4.87 -17.31 -1.19
CA VAL A 420 -3.97 -16.61 -2.12
C VAL A 420 -4.82 -15.85 -3.13
N ARG A 421 -4.41 -14.63 -3.50
CA ARG A 421 -5.09 -13.83 -4.52
C ARG A 421 -4.06 -13.45 -5.57
N ILE A 422 -4.42 -13.48 -6.84
CA ILE A 422 -3.56 -13.03 -7.94
C ILE A 422 -4.37 -12.26 -8.98
N ASN A 423 -3.71 -11.30 -9.62
CA ASN A 423 -4.22 -10.60 -10.78
C ASN A 423 -3.90 -11.38 -12.06
N PRO A 424 -4.63 -11.13 -13.17
CA PRO A 424 -4.26 -11.70 -14.45
C PRO A 424 -2.89 -11.16 -14.91
N VAL A 425 -2.15 -12.00 -15.62
CA VAL A 425 -0.88 -11.66 -16.30
C VAL A 425 -1.09 -11.16 -17.73
N ASP A 426 -2.24 -11.50 -18.33
CA ASP A 426 -2.75 -10.96 -19.58
C ASP A 426 -4.27 -10.83 -19.46
N ASP A 427 -4.84 -9.73 -19.96
CA ASP A 427 -6.28 -9.60 -20.18
C ASP A 427 -6.59 -8.76 -21.42
N ASN A 428 -7.53 -9.21 -22.26
CA ASN A 428 -7.98 -8.42 -23.41
C ASN A 428 -9.38 -8.87 -23.84
N GLN A 429 -9.95 -8.17 -24.82
CA GLN A 429 -11.23 -8.42 -25.44
C GLN A 429 -11.08 -8.52 -26.95
N THR A 430 -12.04 -9.18 -27.59
CA THR A 430 -12.10 -9.25 -29.05
C THR A 430 -13.21 -8.35 -29.60
N ASP A 431 -13.00 -7.80 -30.80
CA ASP A 431 -14.01 -6.98 -31.51
C ASP A 431 -14.39 -7.64 -32.82
N GLY A 432 -15.57 -8.29 -32.84
CA GLY A 432 -16.10 -8.92 -34.05
C GLY A 432 -16.35 -7.95 -35.22
N ARG A 433 -16.38 -6.63 -34.98
CA ARG A 433 -16.50 -5.63 -36.05
C ARG A 433 -15.17 -5.34 -36.74
N ASN A 434 -14.06 -5.53 -36.04
CA ASN A 434 -12.70 -5.32 -36.54
C ASN A 434 -11.85 -6.57 -36.23
N PRO A 435 -12.07 -7.67 -36.98
CA PRO A 435 -11.64 -8.98 -36.52
C PRO A 435 -10.13 -9.20 -36.53
N ASP A 436 -9.37 -8.41 -37.30
CA ASP A 436 -7.91 -8.50 -37.44
C ASP A 436 -7.16 -7.49 -36.56
N THR A 437 -7.88 -6.69 -35.76
CA THR A 437 -7.25 -5.69 -34.89
C THR A 437 -7.15 -6.21 -33.47
N VAL A 438 -5.97 -6.04 -32.87
CA VAL A 438 -5.83 -6.12 -31.41
C VAL A 438 -6.58 -4.93 -30.83
N VAL A 439 -7.50 -5.20 -29.91
CA VAL A 439 -8.14 -4.11 -29.18
C VAL A 439 -7.08 -3.55 -28.23
N GLU A 440 -6.75 -2.27 -28.36
CA GLU A 440 -5.89 -1.58 -27.40
C GLU A 440 -6.61 -1.57 -26.04
N SER A 441 -6.29 -2.56 -25.19
CA SER A 441 -6.72 -2.72 -23.80
C SER A 441 -5.68 -2.24 -22.80
N GLY A 442 -4.38 -2.36 -23.10
CA GLY A 442 -3.29 -2.04 -22.16
C GLY A 442 -3.18 -0.58 -21.68
N GLU A 443 -4.04 0.32 -22.18
CA GLU A 443 -4.22 1.69 -21.66
C GLU A 443 -5.65 1.98 -21.15
N LYS A 444 -6.59 1.04 -21.28
CA LYS A 444 -7.99 1.18 -20.89
C LYS A 444 -8.25 0.41 -19.61
N ASN A 445 -8.68 1.13 -18.58
CA ASN A 445 -9.14 0.56 -17.29
C ASN A 445 -10.42 -0.31 -17.38
N SER A 446 -10.81 -0.81 -18.54
CA SER A 446 -12.09 -1.49 -18.74
C SER A 446 -12.10 -2.45 -19.91
N LEU A 447 -12.69 -3.63 -19.69
CA LEU A 447 -12.98 -4.65 -20.69
C LEU A 447 -14.48 -4.81 -20.93
N SER A 448 -14.85 -5.14 -22.16
CA SER A 448 -16.20 -5.58 -22.49
C SER A 448 -16.54 -6.80 -21.67
N LEU A 449 -17.75 -6.79 -21.12
CA LEU A 449 -18.27 -7.92 -20.38
C LEU A 449 -18.62 -9.12 -21.28
N PHE A 450 -18.62 -8.90 -22.58
CA PHE A 450 -18.89 -9.90 -23.60
C PHE A 450 -17.71 -9.96 -24.54
N GLY A 451 -17.02 -11.10 -24.57
CA GLY A 451 -15.90 -11.28 -25.50
C GLY A 451 -14.52 -11.05 -24.90
N SER A 452 -14.35 -11.23 -23.59
CA SER A 452 -13.09 -10.93 -22.89
C SER A 452 -12.42 -12.17 -22.30
N TYR A 453 -11.09 -12.11 -22.26
CA TYR A 453 -10.20 -13.18 -21.85
C TYR A 453 -9.32 -12.68 -20.70
N LEU A 454 -9.11 -13.57 -19.73
CA LEU A 454 -8.22 -13.36 -18.58
C LEU A 454 -7.26 -14.53 -18.47
N LYS A 455 -5.97 -14.28 -18.26
CA LYS A 455 -4.97 -15.32 -18.00
C LYS A 455 -4.29 -15.11 -16.66
N PHE A 456 -4.10 -16.18 -15.89
CA PHE A 456 -3.39 -16.16 -14.61
C PHE A 456 -2.22 -17.15 -14.62
N ASP A 457 -1.09 -16.76 -14.01
CA ASP A 457 0.08 -17.61 -13.83
C ASP A 457 0.17 -18.09 -12.37
N LEU A 458 0.07 -19.41 -12.16
CA LEU A 458 0.17 -20.03 -10.85
C LEU A 458 1.60 -20.49 -10.52
N SER A 459 2.53 -20.47 -11.48
CA SER A 459 3.85 -21.12 -11.37
C SER A 459 4.73 -20.58 -10.23
N GLY A 460 4.60 -19.29 -9.91
CA GLY A 460 5.32 -18.63 -8.82
C GLY A 460 4.68 -18.78 -7.44
N LEU A 461 3.54 -19.48 -7.33
CA LEU A 461 2.82 -19.61 -6.07
C LEU A 461 3.32 -20.80 -5.25
N ASP A 462 3.58 -20.55 -3.98
CA ASP A 462 3.75 -21.60 -2.98
C ASP A 462 2.35 -22.06 -2.54
N LEU A 463 1.82 -23.11 -3.17
CA LEU A 463 0.54 -23.76 -2.82
C LEU A 463 0.78 -25.24 -2.50
N ARG A 464 0.22 -25.75 -1.39
CA ARG A 464 0.16 -27.21 -1.14
C ARG A 464 -0.95 -27.89 -1.94
N SER A 465 -2.08 -27.20 -2.08
CA SER A 465 -3.25 -27.69 -2.79
C SER A 465 -4.16 -26.54 -3.17
N VAL A 466 -4.94 -26.72 -4.23
CA VAL A 466 -6.11 -25.90 -4.52
C VAL A 466 -7.34 -26.65 -4.00
N GLN A 467 -7.97 -26.16 -2.93
CA GLN A 467 -9.22 -26.72 -2.42
C GLN A 467 -10.42 -26.04 -3.09
N ARG A 468 -10.34 -24.72 -3.22
CA ARG A 468 -11.32 -23.88 -3.89
C ARG A 468 -10.62 -22.80 -4.71
N ALA A 469 -11.22 -22.39 -5.83
CA ALA A 469 -10.80 -21.20 -6.56
C ALA A 469 -12.01 -20.42 -7.07
N ARG A 470 -11.94 -19.10 -6.97
CA ARG A 470 -13.01 -18.17 -7.36
C ARG A 470 -12.44 -17.07 -8.24
N LEU A 471 -13.09 -16.77 -9.36
CA LEU A 471 -12.81 -15.58 -10.14
C LEU A 471 -13.70 -14.44 -9.62
N ARG A 472 -13.11 -13.40 -9.05
CA ARG A 472 -13.80 -12.16 -8.67
C ARG A 472 -13.66 -11.12 -9.76
N ILE A 473 -14.78 -10.49 -10.14
CA ILE A 473 -14.80 -9.34 -11.06
C ILE A 473 -15.64 -8.20 -10.50
N THR A 474 -15.34 -6.97 -10.92
CA THR A 474 -16.12 -5.78 -10.59
C THR A 474 -16.65 -5.13 -11.87
N VAL A 475 -17.97 -5.14 -12.05
CA VAL A 475 -18.63 -4.52 -13.21
C VAL A 475 -18.90 -3.06 -12.93
N ALA A 476 -18.48 -2.17 -13.81
CA ALA A 476 -18.70 -0.73 -13.61
C ALA A 476 -20.19 -0.38 -13.67
N ARG A 477 -20.93 -1.03 -14.58
CA ARG A 477 -22.37 -0.80 -14.75
C ARG A 477 -23.09 -1.98 -15.40
N LEU A 478 -24.21 -2.35 -14.79
CA LEU A 478 -25.19 -3.34 -15.22
C LEU A 478 -26.53 -2.61 -15.45
N ASN A 479 -27.05 -2.61 -16.68
CA ASN A 479 -28.35 -1.98 -17.00
C ASN A 479 -29.33 -2.97 -17.66
N ARG A 480 -30.63 -2.75 -17.45
CA ARG A 480 -31.75 -3.44 -18.09
C ARG A 480 -31.75 -4.97 -17.93
N PRO A 481 -31.50 -5.52 -16.73
CA PRO A 481 -31.64 -6.96 -16.47
C PRO A 481 -33.08 -7.46 -16.79
N PRO A 482 -33.31 -8.77 -16.94
CA PRO A 482 -32.46 -9.87 -16.52
C PRO A 482 -31.25 -10.10 -17.42
N VAL A 483 -30.12 -10.46 -16.81
CA VAL A 483 -28.91 -10.91 -17.50
C VAL A 483 -28.19 -11.96 -16.66
N GLU A 484 -27.67 -12.98 -17.33
CA GLU A 484 -26.82 -14.00 -16.74
C GLU A 484 -25.43 -13.92 -17.38
N ILE A 485 -24.43 -13.75 -16.53
CA ILE A 485 -23.02 -13.63 -16.91
C ILE A 485 -22.37 -14.96 -16.56
N GLY A 486 -21.52 -15.50 -17.44
CA GLY A 486 -20.82 -16.76 -17.21
C GLY A 486 -19.34 -16.67 -17.52
N VAL A 487 -18.59 -17.54 -16.86
CA VAL A 487 -17.16 -17.75 -17.08
C VAL A 487 -16.98 -19.11 -17.75
N HIS A 488 -16.19 -19.14 -18.81
CA HIS A 488 -15.87 -20.32 -19.58
C HIS A 488 -14.40 -20.69 -19.44
N SER A 489 -14.10 -21.99 -19.50
CA SER A 489 -12.72 -22.48 -19.61
C SER A 489 -12.10 -22.12 -20.96
N VAL A 490 -10.81 -21.84 -21.00
CA VAL A 490 -10.01 -21.71 -22.23
C VAL A 490 -8.78 -22.60 -22.11
N ALA A 491 -8.59 -23.50 -23.08
CA ALA A 491 -7.51 -24.50 -23.03
C ALA A 491 -6.21 -24.04 -23.70
N ASP A 492 -6.27 -23.03 -24.56
CA ASP A 492 -5.10 -22.48 -25.25
C ASP A 492 -4.61 -21.22 -24.51
N ASP A 493 -3.42 -21.29 -23.94
CA ASP A 493 -2.76 -20.21 -23.20
C ASP A 493 -1.77 -19.39 -24.05
N SER A 494 -1.67 -19.67 -25.35
CA SER A 494 -0.67 -19.04 -26.24
C SER A 494 -0.99 -17.59 -26.62
N TRP A 495 -2.22 -17.13 -26.36
CA TRP A 495 -2.62 -15.74 -26.61
C TRP A 495 -1.86 -14.78 -25.70
N SER A 496 -1.78 -13.50 -26.05
CA SER A 496 -1.30 -12.45 -25.13
C SER A 496 -2.15 -11.21 -25.31
N GLU A 497 -2.13 -10.31 -24.35
CA GLU A 497 -2.86 -9.06 -24.44
C GLU A 497 -2.50 -8.29 -25.73
N SER A 498 -1.21 -8.23 -26.07
CA SER A 498 -0.69 -7.51 -27.23
C SER A 498 -0.93 -8.18 -28.59
N SER A 499 -1.50 -9.40 -28.62
CA SER A 499 -1.66 -10.17 -29.85
C SER A 499 -3.08 -10.69 -30.09
N LEU A 500 -3.96 -10.66 -29.09
CA LEU A 500 -5.32 -11.20 -29.19
C LEU A 500 -6.20 -10.38 -30.17
N THR A 501 -6.77 -11.06 -31.15
CA THR A 501 -7.75 -10.54 -32.13
C THR A 501 -8.95 -11.46 -32.21
N GLU A 502 -10.02 -11.06 -32.89
CA GLU A 502 -11.16 -11.97 -33.11
C GLU A 502 -10.76 -13.18 -33.98
N ILE A 503 -9.79 -13.03 -34.88
CA ILE A 503 -9.33 -14.08 -35.80
C ILE A 503 -8.53 -15.15 -35.06
N ASN A 504 -7.66 -14.76 -34.13
CA ASN A 504 -6.75 -15.68 -33.46
C ASN A 504 -7.19 -16.05 -32.03
N LYS A 505 -8.39 -15.63 -31.62
CA LYS A 505 -8.87 -15.89 -30.27
C LYS A 505 -8.91 -17.39 -29.96
N PRO A 506 -8.54 -17.79 -28.73
CA PRO A 506 -8.67 -19.17 -28.28
C PRO A 506 -10.09 -19.72 -28.42
N GLU A 507 -10.21 -21.03 -28.61
CA GLU A 507 -11.51 -21.70 -28.59
C GLU A 507 -12.11 -21.66 -27.17
N THR A 508 -13.39 -21.27 -27.09
CA THR A 508 -14.13 -21.22 -25.83
C THR A 508 -14.62 -22.62 -25.44
N GLY A 509 -14.29 -23.04 -24.22
CA GLY A 509 -14.77 -24.30 -23.64
C GLY A 509 -16.09 -24.18 -22.88
N GLU A 510 -16.29 -25.07 -21.92
CA GLU A 510 -17.54 -25.16 -21.14
C GLU A 510 -17.73 -23.98 -20.17
N VAL A 511 -18.98 -23.71 -19.80
CA VAL A 511 -19.31 -22.76 -18.73
C VAL A 511 -18.93 -23.40 -17.40
N LEU A 512 -18.02 -22.76 -16.66
CA LEU A 512 -17.56 -23.18 -15.33
C LEU A 512 -18.56 -22.79 -14.25
N ASP A 513 -19.04 -21.54 -14.29
CA ASP A 513 -20.07 -21.01 -13.39
C ASP A 513 -20.75 -19.78 -14.01
N SER A 514 -21.93 -19.42 -13.49
CA SER A 514 -22.70 -18.25 -13.93
C SER A 514 -23.47 -17.56 -12.79
N VAL A 515 -23.64 -16.25 -12.92
CA VAL A 515 -24.38 -15.41 -11.96
C VAL A 515 -25.49 -14.64 -12.69
N SER A 516 -26.70 -14.71 -12.14
CA SER A 516 -27.88 -14.03 -12.68
C SER A 516 -28.23 -12.77 -11.89
N PHE A 517 -28.57 -11.71 -12.61
CA PHE A 517 -28.99 -10.43 -12.04
C PHE A 517 -30.35 -10.02 -12.59
N ASP A 518 -31.23 -9.54 -11.73
CA ASP A 518 -32.57 -9.02 -12.04
C ASP A 518 -32.74 -7.52 -11.68
N TYR A 519 -31.67 -6.84 -11.24
CA TYR A 519 -31.65 -5.42 -10.86
C TYR A 519 -30.49 -4.64 -11.52
N ASP A 520 -30.69 -3.34 -11.77
CA ASP A 520 -29.64 -2.45 -12.27
C ASP A 520 -28.59 -2.23 -11.16
N ALA A 521 -27.31 -2.23 -11.53
CA ALA A 521 -26.22 -2.07 -10.57
C ALA A 521 -25.07 -1.25 -11.14
N ARG A 522 -24.28 -0.62 -10.27
CA ARG A 522 -23.00 0.02 -10.61
C ARG A 522 -21.94 -0.45 -9.64
N ASN A 523 -20.71 -0.61 -10.14
CA ASN A 523 -19.55 -1.09 -9.38
C ASN A 523 -19.83 -2.38 -8.59
N LEU A 524 -20.64 -3.27 -9.18
CA LEU A 524 -21.06 -4.50 -8.53
C LEU A 524 -19.92 -5.51 -8.61
N THR A 525 -19.44 -5.96 -7.44
CA THR A 525 -18.46 -7.04 -7.34
C THR A 525 -19.19 -8.35 -7.12
N PHE A 526 -18.81 -9.38 -7.86
CA PHE A 526 -19.32 -10.74 -7.68
C PHE A 526 -18.29 -11.73 -8.19
N GLU A 527 -18.57 -13.01 -7.98
CA GLU A 527 -17.60 -14.07 -8.21
C GLU A 527 -18.19 -15.29 -8.89
N PHE A 528 -17.30 -16.10 -9.45
CA PHE A 528 -17.58 -17.35 -10.12
C PHE A 528 -16.75 -18.46 -9.50
N ASP A 529 -17.36 -19.60 -9.20
CA ASP A 529 -16.64 -20.79 -8.77
C ASP A 529 -15.94 -21.44 -9.98
N VAL A 530 -14.60 -21.36 -9.99
CA VAL A 530 -13.75 -21.94 -11.04
C VAL A 530 -12.86 -23.05 -10.47
N SER A 531 -13.24 -23.60 -9.31
CA SER A 531 -12.40 -24.48 -8.50
C SER A 531 -11.85 -25.67 -9.26
N ASP A 532 -12.70 -26.39 -9.99
CA ASP A 532 -12.31 -27.66 -10.59
C ASP A 532 -11.40 -27.44 -11.81
N PHE A 533 -11.64 -26.37 -12.58
CA PHE A 533 -10.77 -25.97 -13.67
C PHE A 533 -9.38 -25.54 -13.15
N VAL A 534 -9.34 -24.70 -12.11
CA VAL A 534 -8.07 -24.23 -11.53
C VAL A 534 -7.30 -25.38 -10.88
N LYS A 535 -7.97 -26.35 -10.25
CA LYS A 535 -7.33 -27.59 -9.74
C LYS A 535 -6.68 -28.38 -10.87
N ALA A 536 -7.36 -28.50 -12.00
CA ALA A 536 -6.84 -29.19 -13.17
C ALA A 536 -5.59 -28.47 -13.70
N GLN A 537 -5.66 -27.15 -13.88
CA GLN A 537 -4.53 -26.36 -14.35
C GLN A 537 -3.35 -26.31 -13.37
N TRP A 538 -3.63 -26.23 -12.06
CA TRP A 538 -2.60 -26.33 -11.02
C TRP A 538 -1.80 -27.64 -11.08
N SER A 539 -2.49 -28.73 -11.42
CA SER A 539 -1.87 -30.05 -11.62
C SER A 539 -1.20 -30.19 -12.98
N GLY A 540 -1.53 -29.30 -13.92
CA GLY A 540 -1.05 -29.25 -15.30
C GLY A 540 0.04 -28.20 -15.50
N ASP A 541 -0.16 -27.33 -16.48
CA ASP A 541 0.79 -26.29 -16.92
C ASP A 541 0.85 -25.06 -16.01
N LYS A 542 -0.08 -24.96 -15.04
CA LYS A 542 -0.20 -23.86 -14.08
C LYS A 542 -0.56 -22.52 -14.72
N LEU A 543 -1.13 -22.52 -15.92
CA LEU A 543 -1.74 -21.35 -16.55
C LEU A 543 -3.26 -21.52 -16.53
N VAL A 544 -3.96 -20.44 -16.21
CA VAL A 544 -5.43 -20.44 -16.16
C VAL A 544 -5.93 -19.38 -17.12
N SER A 545 -6.38 -19.79 -18.31
CA SER A 545 -7.11 -18.91 -19.23
C SER A 545 -8.63 -19.08 -19.06
N LEU A 546 -9.32 -17.95 -18.94
CA LEU A 546 -10.77 -17.85 -18.75
C LEU A 546 -11.38 -16.91 -19.78
N TYR A 547 -12.62 -17.18 -20.18
CA TYR A 547 -13.40 -16.33 -21.09
C TYR A 547 -14.71 -15.89 -20.45
N ILE A 548 -15.03 -14.60 -20.50
CA ILE A 548 -16.24 -14.02 -19.90
C ILE A 548 -17.23 -13.64 -21.00
N ASN A 549 -18.47 -14.11 -20.85
CA ASN A 549 -19.54 -13.79 -21.78
C ASN A 549 -20.93 -13.85 -21.16
N ARG A 550 -21.93 -13.42 -21.93
CA ARG A 550 -23.34 -13.59 -21.60
C ARG A 550 -23.76 -15.04 -21.82
N VAL A 551 -24.41 -15.63 -20.82
CA VAL A 551 -25.08 -16.92 -20.94
C VAL A 551 -26.52 -16.73 -21.40
N SER A 552 -27.26 -15.80 -20.76
CA SER A 552 -28.66 -15.55 -21.09
C SER A 552 -29.12 -14.11 -20.76
N GLY A 553 -30.34 -13.77 -21.15
CA GLY A 553 -30.96 -12.46 -20.89
C GLY A 553 -30.59 -11.36 -21.91
N ASN A 554 -31.21 -10.18 -21.74
CA ASN A 554 -31.11 -9.05 -22.67
C ASN A 554 -30.53 -7.78 -22.03
N GLY A 555 -30.04 -7.86 -20.79
CA GLY A 555 -29.36 -6.75 -20.15
C GLY A 555 -28.14 -6.26 -20.93
N PHE A 556 -27.87 -4.97 -20.79
CA PHE A 556 -26.76 -4.24 -21.40
C PHE A 556 -25.76 -3.82 -20.31
N PRO A 557 -24.95 -4.74 -19.77
CA PRO A 557 -23.75 -4.38 -19.02
C PRO A 557 -22.78 -3.67 -19.95
N SER A 558 -22.16 -2.59 -19.47
CA SER A 558 -21.34 -1.74 -20.34
C SER A 558 -19.88 -2.18 -20.39
N TRP A 559 -19.26 -2.51 -19.25
CA TRP A 559 -17.90 -3.04 -19.12
C TRP A 559 -17.62 -3.48 -17.67
N TYR A 560 -16.58 -4.29 -17.46
CA TYR A 560 -15.94 -4.51 -16.15
C TYR A 560 -14.52 -3.96 -16.13
N TYR A 561 -13.95 -3.80 -14.94
CA TYR A 561 -12.61 -3.26 -14.75
C TYR A 561 -11.52 -4.26 -15.19
N SER A 562 -10.53 -3.79 -15.95
CA SER A 562 -9.40 -4.58 -16.45
C SER A 562 -8.26 -4.68 -15.42
N SER A 563 -7.18 -5.37 -15.76
CA SER A 563 -5.98 -5.52 -14.92
C SER A 563 -5.26 -4.19 -14.63
N GLU A 564 -5.40 -3.21 -15.52
CA GLU A 564 -4.88 -1.84 -15.39
C GLU A 564 -5.72 -0.99 -14.43
N SER A 565 -6.88 -1.49 -14.02
CA SER A 565 -7.73 -0.86 -13.02
C SER A 565 -7.36 -1.32 -11.61
N GLY A 566 -7.49 -0.42 -10.64
CA GLY A 566 -7.39 -0.75 -9.22
C GLY A 566 -8.36 -1.83 -8.69
N SER A 567 -9.42 -2.16 -9.42
CA SER A 567 -10.34 -3.29 -9.16
C SER A 567 -10.18 -4.35 -10.22
N ALA A 568 -8.93 -4.70 -10.51
CA ALA A 568 -8.57 -5.77 -11.41
C ALA A 568 -9.33 -7.07 -11.10
N PRO A 569 -9.66 -7.88 -12.11
CA PRO A 569 -10.12 -9.23 -11.90
C PRO A 569 -9.14 -10.00 -11.02
N GLN A 570 -9.65 -10.87 -10.13
CA GLN A 570 -8.80 -11.63 -9.23
C GLN A 570 -9.13 -13.10 -9.28
N LEU A 571 -8.09 -13.93 -9.37
CA LEU A 571 -8.21 -15.34 -9.03
C LEU A 571 -7.87 -15.53 -7.56
N ILE A 572 -8.87 -15.96 -6.78
CA ILE A 572 -8.77 -16.21 -5.34
C ILE A 572 -8.69 -17.72 -5.13
N ILE A 573 -7.61 -18.20 -4.52
CA ILE A 573 -7.29 -19.62 -4.34
C ILE A 573 -7.25 -19.95 -2.85
N GLU A 574 -8.07 -20.89 -2.41
CA GLU A 574 -8.11 -21.35 -1.03
C GLU A 574 -7.44 -22.73 -0.90
N GLN A 575 -6.60 -22.87 0.12
CA GLN A 575 -5.85 -24.10 0.40
C GLN A 575 -6.53 -24.98 1.47
N VAL A 576 -7.58 -24.48 2.11
CA VAL A 576 -8.40 -25.21 3.08
C VAL A 576 -9.85 -25.05 2.68
N LYS A 577 -10.61 -26.15 2.70
CA LYS A 577 -12.04 -26.15 2.39
C LYS A 577 -12.82 -25.64 3.59
N ASP A 578 -13.33 -24.41 3.52
CA ASP A 578 -14.40 -23.98 4.41
C ASP A 578 -15.71 -24.66 3.95
N PRO A 579 -16.58 -25.13 4.87
CA PRO A 579 -17.94 -25.53 4.51
C PRO A 579 -18.71 -24.26 4.13
N VAL A 580 -19.13 -24.14 2.88
CA VAL A 580 -19.72 -22.89 2.35
C VAL A 580 -21.24 -23.07 2.20
N PRO A 581 -22.06 -22.42 3.04
CA PRO A 581 -23.41 -22.00 2.68
C PRO A 581 -23.35 -21.00 1.50
N GLY A 582 -24.43 -20.83 0.74
CA GLY A 582 -24.51 -19.74 -0.25
C GLY A 582 -24.29 -18.35 0.40
N PRO A 583 -24.37 -17.25 -0.40
CA PRO A 583 -24.12 -15.90 0.11
C PRO A 583 -24.83 -15.65 1.45
N PRO A 584 -24.22 -14.90 2.40
CA PRO A 584 -24.84 -14.64 3.69
C PRO A 584 -26.24 -14.05 3.55
N SER A 585 -27.06 -14.20 4.58
CA SER A 585 -28.33 -13.48 4.63
C SER A 585 -28.10 -11.97 4.68
N ALA A 586 -29.05 -11.22 4.11
CA ALA A 586 -28.99 -9.76 4.15
C ALA A 586 -28.93 -9.26 5.60
N PRO A 587 -28.02 -8.31 5.94
CA PRO A 587 -27.96 -7.70 7.26
C PRO A 587 -29.31 -7.13 7.69
N LYS A 588 -29.65 -7.29 8.97
CA LYS A 588 -30.93 -6.90 9.53
C LYS A 588 -30.77 -5.77 10.55
N HIS A 589 -31.87 -5.06 10.78
CA HIS A 589 -31.97 -4.00 11.78
C HIS A 589 -30.87 -2.93 11.67
N LEU A 590 -30.48 -2.60 10.43
CA LEU A 590 -29.65 -1.44 10.15
C LEU A 590 -30.29 -0.20 10.78
N ARG A 591 -29.50 0.50 11.57
CA ARG A 591 -29.87 1.70 12.34
C ARG A 591 -28.78 2.75 12.18
N THR A 592 -29.19 4.01 12.26
CA THR A 592 -28.30 5.17 12.14
C THR A 592 -28.45 6.10 13.33
N GLU A 593 -27.34 6.68 13.76
CA GLU A 593 -27.26 7.77 14.72
C GLU A 593 -26.59 8.97 14.04
N SER A 594 -27.30 10.09 14.01
CA SER A 594 -26.77 11.35 13.47
C SER A 594 -25.78 11.97 14.47
N LEU A 595 -24.57 12.24 14.01
CA LEU A 595 -23.54 12.94 14.74
C LEU A 595 -23.30 14.31 14.11
N VAL A 596 -22.57 15.19 14.79
CA VAL A 596 -22.16 16.48 14.21
C VAL A 596 -21.24 16.20 13.02
N GLY A 597 -21.73 16.48 11.82
CA GLY A 597 -21.02 16.22 10.56
C GLY A 597 -20.79 14.76 10.19
N ASN A 598 -21.33 13.77 10.89
CA ASN A 598 -21.09 12.34 10.58
C ASN A 598 -22.36 11.51 10.81
N VAL A 599 -22.36 10.27 10.30
CA VAL A 599 -23.43 9.30 10.58
C VAL A 599 -22.80 8.02 11.10
N ARG A 600 -23.19 7.58 12.30
CA ARG A 600 -22.83 6.26 12.81
C ARG A 600 -23.89 5.26 12.39
N LEU A 601 -23.44 4.11 11.91
CA LEU A 601 -24.25 2.99 11.45
C LEU A 601 -23.95 1.76 12.29
N ASP A 602 -25.00 0.98 12.56
CA ASP A 602 -24.92 -0.27 13.29
C ASP A 602 -26.01 -1.21 12.76
N TRP A 603 -25.75 -2.51 12.72
CA TRP A 603 -26.69 -3.55 12.33
C TRP A 603 -26.50 -4.81 13.20
N ASP A 604 -27.42 -5.76 13.12
CA ASP A 604 -27.26 -7.02 13.84
C ASP A 604 -26.19 -7.88 13.18
N ASP A 605 -25.36 -8.52 14.01
CA ASP A 605 -24.42 -9.54 13.54
C ASP A 605 -25.14 -10.61 12.74
N ASN A 606 -24.50 -11.01 11.64
CA ASN A 606 -25.00 -12.10 10.82
C ASN A 606 -24.85 -13.43 11.58
N PRO A 607 -25.87 -14.31 11.57
CA PRO A 607 -25.80 -15.59 12.27
C PRO A 607 -24.83 -16.60 11.61
N GLU A 608 -24.41 -16.35 10.37
CA GLU A 608 -23.54 -17.24 9.62
C GLU A 608 -22.07 -17.14 10.08
N VAL A 609 -21.45 -18.28 10.40
CA VAL A 609 -20.07 -18.37 10.94
C VAL A 609 -18.99 -18.09 9.90
N ASP A 610 -19.38 -18.00 8.63
CA ASP A 610 -18.51 -17.74 7.49
C ASP A 610 -18.60 -16.29 7.00
N VAL A 611 -19.37 -15.40 7.64
CA VAL A 611 -19.25 -13.96 7.38
C VAL A 611 -17.81 -13.52 7.71
N ALA A 612 -17.19 -12.86 6.75
CA ALA A 612 -15.83 -12.35 6.86
C ALA A 612 -15.79 -10.84 7.00
N THR A 613 -16.59 -10.13 6.20
CA THR A 613 -16.59 -8.66 6.19
C THR A 613 -17.97 -8.09 5.83
N TYR A 614 -18.15 -6.80 6.01
CA TYR A 614 -19.31 -6.04 5.55
C TYR A 614 -18.91 -4.94 4.58
N LYS A 615 -19.88 -4.56 3.72
CA LYS A 615 -19.81 -3.36 2.88
C LYS A 615 -20.97 -2.43 3.18
N VAL A 616 -20.69 -1.13 3.30
CA VAL A 616 -21.69 -0.08 3.51
C VAL A 616 -21.78 0.74 2.25
N TYR A 617 -22.98 0.98 1.73
CA TYR A 617 -23.23 1.80 0.55
C TYR A 617 -24.02 3.06 0.92
N ARG A 618 -23.78 4.16 0.18
CA ARG A 618 -24.43 5.46 0.40
C ARG A 618 -24.88 6.09 -0.91
N THR A 619 -26.03 6.75 -0.91
CA THR A 619 -26.48 7.61 -2.02
C THR A 619 -27.25 8.82 -1.50
N THR A 620 -27.32 9.89 -2.31
CA THR A 620 -28.26 11.02 -2.10
C THR A 620 -29.46 10.96 -3.06
N LYS A 621 -29.52 9.93 -3.90
CA LYS A 621 -30.53 9.77 -4.96
C LYS A 621 -30.99 8.31 -5.08
N PRO A 622 -31.64 7.76 -4.04
CA PRO A 622 -32.00 6.34 -3.99
C PRO A 622 -32.94 5.89 -5.13
N GLU A 623 -33.65 6.82 -5.75
CA GLU A 623 -34.53 6.59 -6.89
C GLU A 623 -33.80 6.43 -8.23
N GLU A 624 -32.56 6.92 -8.36
CA GLU A 624 -31.77 6.78 -9.58
C GLU A 624 -31.08 5.40 -9.64
N PRO A 625 -31.34 4.56 -10.67
CA PRO A 625 -30.70 3.26 -10.79
C PRO A 625 -29.16 3.32 -10.78
N GLY A 626 -28.58 2.53 -9.88
CA GLY A 626 -27.13 2.42 -9.69
C GLY A 626 -26.48 3.61 -8.96
N SER A 627 -27.24 4.47 -8.28
CA SER A 627 -26.70 5.65 -7.62
C SER A 627 -25.75 5.37 -6.43
N PHE A 628 -25.76 4.15 -5.88
CA PHE A 628 -24.91 3.76 -4.74
C PHE A 628 -23.41 3.65 -5.06
N GLY A 629 -23.04 3.39 -6.31
CA GLY A 629 -21.63 3.34 -6.73
C GLY A 629 -20.76 2.37 -5.90
N ILE A 630 -19.53 2.80 -5.61
CA ILE A 630 -18.55 2.06 -4.76
C ILE A 630 -19.02 2.15 -3.30
N PRO A 631 -18.94 1.09 -2.49
CA PRO A 631 -19.28 1.17 -1.07
C PRO A 631 -18.53 2.31 -0.38
N VAL A 632 -19.14 2.96 0.62
CA VAL A 632 -18.52 3.97 1.49
C VAL A 632 -17.68 3.38 2.63
N GLY A 633 -17.86 2.10 2.95
CA GLY A 633 -17.00 1.32 3.85
C GLY A 633 -16.95 -0.13 3.36
N GLU A 634 -15.78 -0.78 3.44
CA GLU A 634 -15.61 -2.19 3.05
C GLU A 634 -14.46 -2.82 3.84
N GLY A 635 -14.43 -4.16 3.86
CA GLY A 635 -13.49 -4.92 4.69
C GLY A 635 -13.79 -4.81 6.19
N LEU A 636 -15.00 -4.36 6.54
CA LEU A 636 -15.43 -4.14 7.92
C LEU A 636 -15.64 -5.49 8.61
N ILE A 637 -14.94 -5.76 9.71
CA ILE A 637 -15.12 -7.02 10.45
C ILE A 637 -16.13 -6.92 11.60
N ASP A 638 -16.56 -5.70 11.93
CA ASP A 638 -17.58 -5.43 12.95
C ASP A 638 -18.89 -5.03 12.28
N SER A 639 -20.01 -5.24 12.97
CA SER A 639 -21.34 -4.77 12.55
C SER A 639 -21.59 -3.28 12.84
N GLU A 640 -20.56 -2.45 12.62
CA GLU A 640 -20.57 -1.03 12.92
C GLU A 640 -19.71 -0.26 11.91
N PHE A 641 -20.12 0.95 11.56
CA PHE A 641 -19.36 1.86 10.71
C PHE A 641 -19.66 3.33 11.03
N VAL A 642 -18.65 4.19 10.95
CA VAL A 642 -18.85 5.64 11.03
C VAL A 642 -18.58 6.22 9.64
N ASP A 643 -19.64 6.70 9.00
CA ASP A 643 -19.50 7.37 7.71
C ASP A 643 -19.01 8.80 7.90
N ILE A 644 -17.86 9.06 7.30
CA ILE A 644 -17.15 10.33 7.27
C ILE A 644 -16.94 10.72 5.81
N GLN A 645 -16.84 12.01 5.51
CA GLN A 645 -16.69 12.44 4.12
C GLN A 645 -15.25 12.32 3.61
N ASP A 646 -15.09 11.60 2.50
CA ASP A 646 -13.80 11.23 1.89
C ASP A 646 -13.20 12.30 0.96
N SER A 647 -13.95 13.32 0.54
CA SER A 647 -13.48 14.42 -0.33
C SER A 647 -14.51 15.56 -0.47
N HIS A 648 -14.03 16.77 -0.80
CA HIS A 648 -14.86 17.88 -1.28
C HIS A 648 -14.08 18.74 -2.29
N ASP A 649 -14.77 19.36 -3.24
CA ASP A 649 -14.21 20.32 -4.19
C ASP A 649 -13.56 21.51 -3.45
N GLY A 650 -12.24 21.47 -3.34
CA GLY A 650 -11.43 22.49 -2.69
C GLY A 650 -10.93 22.16 -1.27
N GLY A 651 -11.34 21.03 -0.68
CA GLY A 651 -10.65 20.45 0.49
C GLY A 651 -10.88 21.11 1.86
N TRP A 652 -11.88 21.99 2.00
CA TRP A 652 -12.12 22.76 3.24
C TRP A 652 -12.98 22.05 4.32
N ASP A 653 -13.65 20.95 3.97
CA ASP A 653 -14.62 20.21 4.82
C ASP A 653 -14.38 18.68 4.77
N VAL A 654 -13.15 18.25 4.47
CA VAL A 654 -12.71 16.86 4.60
C VAL A 654 -12.98 16.36 6.03
N GLY A 655 -13.63 15.19 6.14
CA GLY A 655 -13.97 14.57 7.42
C GLY A 655 -15.38 14.85 7.94
N MET A 656 -16.20 15.67 7.26
CA MET A 656 -17.61 15.87 7.60
C MET A 656 -18.54 15.68 6.40
N LEU A 657 -19.60 14.89 6.58
CA LEU A 657 -20.76 14.89 5.72
C LEU A 657 -21.42 16.28 5.70
N ARG A 658 -22.03 16.65 4.57
CA ARG A 658 -22.73 17.94 4.45
C ARG A 658 -23.95 17.96 5.38
N ASN A 659 -23.97 18.93 6.31
CA ASN A 659 -25.15 19.23 7.12
C ASN A 659 -26.37 19.48 6.22
N ASP A 660 -27.54 19.08 6.70
CA ASP A 660 -28.83 19.18 6.01
C ASP A 660 -28.94 18.41 4.68
N THR A 661 -27.97 17.55 4.35
CA THR A 661 -28.07 16.60 3.23
C THR A 661 -28.58 15.27 3.74
N GLU A 662 -29.72 14.80 3.22
CA GLU A 662 -30.22 13.47 3.52
C GLU A 662 -29.46 12.43 2.69
N TYR A 663 -28.88 11.45 3.38
CA TYR A 663 -28.17 10.32 2.80
C TYR A 663 -28.96 9.04 3.04
N TYR A 664 -28.85 8.08 2.12
CA TYR A 664 -29.52 6.79 2.19
C TYR A 664 -28.50 5.67 2.23
N TYR A 665 -28.65 4.76 3.19
CA TYR A 665 -27.67 3.71 3.47
C TYR A 665 -28.26 2.30 3.37
N GLN A 666 -27.45 1.39 2.84
CA GLN A 666 -27.68 -0.05 2.87
C GLN A 666 -26.37 -0.79 3.15
N VAL A 667 -26.46 -1.96 3.76
CA VAL A 667 -25.30 -2.80 4.12
C VAL A 667 -25.45 -4.19 3.54
N THR A 668 -24.35 -4.79 3.12
CA THR A 668 -24.24 -6.19 2.70
C THR A 668 -23.21 -6.91 3.55
N ALA A 669 -23.42 -8.20 3.77
CA ALA A 669 -22.46 -9.11 4.36
C ALA A 669 -21.70 -9.85 3.26
N VAL A 670 -20.42 -10.11 3.49
CA VAL A 670 -19.52 -10.81 2.57
C VAL A 670 -18.91 -11.98 3.32
N ASP A 671 -19.09 -13.20 2.80
CA ASP A 671 -18.50 -14.38 3.42
C ASP A 671 -16.97 -14.46 3.19
N LYS A 672 -16.31 -15.45 3.84
CA LYS A 672 -14.89 -15.80 3.61
C LYS A 672 -14.58 -16.11 2.15
N ASN A 673 -15.63 -16.43 1.41
CA ASN A 673 -15.62 -16.75 0.00
C ASN A 673 -16.01 -15.57 -0.88
N GLY A 674 -16.03 -14.33 -0.37
CA GLY A 674 -16.35 -13.15 -1.18
C GLY A 674 -17.76 -13.04 -1.72
N ASN A 675 -18.66 -13.99 -1.41
CA ASN A 675 -20.05 -13.92 -1.82
C ASN A 675 -20.75 -12.81 -1.03
N GLU A 676 -21.34 -11.87 -1.75
CA GLU A 676 -22.05 -10.73 -1.16
C GLU A 676 -23.55 -11.02 -1.03
N SER A 677 -24.11 -10.74 0.15
CA SER A 677 -25.53 -10.88 0.44
C SER A 677 -26.40 -9.93 -0.40
N LYS A 678 -27.71 -10.17 -0.40
CA LYS A 678 -28.66 -9.08 -0.73
C LYS A 678 -28.47 -7.90 0.25
N PRO A 679 -28.73 -6.65 -0.17
CA PRO A 679 -28.63 -5.50 0.71
C PRO A 679 -29.68 -5.55 1.82
N SER A 680 -29.33 -4.93 2.96
CA SER A 680 -30.26 -4.63 4.04
C SER A 680 -31.42 -3.74 3.55
N ARG A 681 -32.41 -3.54 4.42
CA ARG A 681 -33.39 -2.47 4.20
C ARG A 681 -32.67 -1.12 4.10
N LEU A 682 -33.05 -0.32 3.10
CA LEU A 682 -32.58 1.05 2.94
C LEU A 682 -33.11 1.96 4.05
N ILE A 683 -32.24 2.75 4.66
CA ILE A 683 -32.62 3.75 5.68
C ILE A 683 -32.04 5.14 5.37
N PRO A 684 -32.80 6.23 5.63
CA PRO A 684 -32.30 7.59 5.52
C PRO A 684 -31.59 8.04 6.81
N ALA A 685 -30.59 8.91 6.68
CA ALA A 685 -29.97 9.63 7.79
C ALA A 685 -29.44 11.00 7.34
N THR A 686 -29.50 11.98 8.23
CA THR A 686 -29.03 13.35 7.98
C THR A 686 -28.08 13.74 9.11
N PRO A 687 -26.81 14.10 8.84
CA PRO A 687 -25.87 14.54 9.88
C PRO A 687 -26.32 15.86 10.52
N HIS A 688 -25.92 16.09 11.77
CA HIS A 688 -26.25 17.28 12.55
C HIS A 688 -25.31 18.46 12.27
#